data_AF-A0A1A2DP42-F1
#
_entry.id   AF-A0A1A2DP42-F1
#
_cell.length_a   1.000
_cell.length_b   1.000
_cell.length_c   1.000
_cell.angle_alpha   90.00
_cell.angle_beta   90.00
_cell.angle_gamma   90.00
#
_symmetry.space_group_name_H-M   'P 1'
#
loop_
_entity.id
_entity.type
_entity.pdbx_description
1 polymer ?
#
loop_
_entity_poly.entity_id
_entity_poly.type
_entity_poly.pdbx_seq_one_letter_code
_entity_poly.pdbx_strand_id
1 'polypeptide(L)'
;MTDNTPDIPLGSWLADLPDERLIRLLELRPDLAQPPPGSIAALAARAQARQSVKAATDDLDYLRLAVLDALLVLQADAAPVPTPKLLALIGERAPEADVVGALDDLRERALVWGDAALRVAPDAGTALPWHPGQVTLEDASRSGEEIANLIDGLSQAQLDVLKKLLEGSPMGRTRDAAPGAPADRPVPQLLAMGLLRRIDAETVILPRHVGQVLRGEQPGPMRLTAPDPVRSTTTTDDVDAAAAGATIDLLRELDVLLGTLAATPISELRSGGLGIREVKRLSKVTGIDESRLGLILEVAAAAGLIASGMPDPEPATGDGPYWAPTVAVDRFAALSTAERWQLLATSWLDLPSRPALIGTRGPDAKPYGALTDALYSTAAPLDRRLLLSTLAQLPPGAGVSAVEASAALIWRRPRWAKRLQPGPVGDLLAESHALGLVGRGALSTPGRALLDEGADSQAAIDAMARALPRPIDYFLVQADLTVVVPGPLQRDLAEQLAAVATVESAGTAMVYRVSEQTIRHALDVGKTRDWMHALFAKHSKTPVPQGLTYLIDDVARRHGQLRIGMAATFVRCEDPVLLAQAVSAPATEGVQLRALAPTVAVSPAPISEVLVALRAAGFAPAAEDSTGAIVDVRPRGARVATPQQRRPYRPMPRPNSESLNAVVAVLRKVTAAPFGNNRADPAVTMALLQRAAREQDTLVIGYLDAAGVATQRVVSPITVRGGQLTAFDSASGRLRDFAIHRITSVVSADGR
;
A
#
# COMPACT_ATOMS: atom_id res chain seq x y z
N MET A 1 22.30 -9.33 46.77
CA MET A 1 23.26 -8.99 45.69
C MET A 1 23.42 -7.49 45.68
N THR A 2 24.65 -7.01 45.70
CA THR A 2 25.07 -5.66 46.11
C THR A 2 24.65 -4.56 45.12
N ASP A 3 24.01 -3.50 45.64
CA ASP A 3 23.48 -2.30 44.96
C ASP A 3 24.53 -1.38 44.29
N ASN A 4 25.77 -1.83 44.11
CA ASN A 4 26.87 -1.02 43.56
C ASN A 4 27.34 -1.54 42.19
N THR A 5 26.43 -1.66 41.22
CA THR A 5 26.85 -1.83 39.81
C THR A 5 27.08 -0.43 39.23
N PRO A 6 28.27 -0.11 38.68
CA PRO A 6 28.58 1.21 38.18
C PRO A 6 27.62 1.60 37.04
N ASP A 7 27.24 2.87 37.01
CA ASP A 7 26.43 3.41 35.93
C ASP A 7 27.26 3.47 34.63
N ILE A 8 26.82 2.77 33.59
CA ILE A 8 27.51 2.71 32.30
C ILE A 8 26.75 3.60 31.31
N PRO A 9 27.34 4.70 30.80
CA PRO A 9 26.73 5.48 29.73
C PRO A 9 26.60 4.67 28.43
N LEU A 10 25.56 4.94 27.63
CA LEU A 10 25.32 4.22 26.37
C LEU A 10 26.55 4.21 25.44
N GLY A 11 27.28 5.32 25.35
CA GLY A 11 28.47 5.41 24.48
C GLY A 11 29.59 4.44 24.87
N SER A 12 29.80 4.23 26.16
CA SER A 12 30.75 3.24 26.67
C SER A 12 30.27 1.82 26.40
N TRP A 13 28.99 1.55 26.64
CA TRP A 13 28.39 0.24 26.34
C TRP A 13 28.49 -0.11 24.85
N LEU A 14 28.20 0.83 23.95
CA LEU A 14 28.35 0.63 22.50
C LEU A 14 29.81 0.43 22.08
N ALA A 15 30.77 1.05 22.77
CA ALA A 15 32.20 0.86 22.48
C ALA A 15 32.68 -0.55 22.82
N ASP A 16 32.08 -1.19 23.81
CA ASP A 16 32.44 -2.55 24.25
C ASP A 16 31.71 -3.66 23.47
N LEU A 17 30.65 -3.34 22.73
CA LEU A 17 29.96 -4.32 21.86
C LEU A 17 30.90 -4.86 20.77
N PRO A 18 30.71 -6.08 20.26
CA PRO A 18 31.40 -6.56 19.06
C PRO A 18 30.83 -5.94 17.77
N ASP A 19 31.58 -6.02 16.66
CA ASP A 19 31.22 -5.36 15.39
C ASP A 19 29.90 -5.88 14.82
N GLU A 20 29.64 -7.18 14.94
CA GLU A 20 28.41 -7.81 14.48
C GLU A 20 27.18 -7.21 15.17
N ARG A 21 27.31 -6.85 16.46
CA ARG A 21 26.24 -6.21 17.23
C ARG A 21 26.03 -4.75 16.85
N LEU A 22 27.09 -4.03 16.49
CA LEU A 22 26.96 -2.67 15.95
C LEU A 22 26.33 -2.67 14.56
N ILE A 23 26.69 -3.62 13.70
CA ILE A 23 26.06 -3.81 12.38
C ILE A 23 24.57 -4.11 12.58
N ARG A 24 24.24 -5.04 13.48
CA ARG A 24 22.85 -5.40 13.79
C ARG A 24 22.04 -4.19 14.28
N LEU A 25 22.62 -3.35 15.12
CA LEU A 25 22.00 -2.09 15.56
C LEU A 25 21.67 -1.18 14.36
N LEU A 26 22.61 -1.01 13.42
CA LEU A 26 22.40 -0.17 12.23
C LEU A 26 21.40 -0.78 11.23
N GLU A 27 21.29 -2.11 11.16
CA GLU A 27 20.25 -2.81 10.38
C GLU A 27 18.86 -2.57 10.97
N LEU A 28 18.74 -2.68 12.30
CA LEU A 28 17.48 -2.49 13.03
C LEU A 28 17.08 -1.02 13.17
N ARG A 29 18.05 -0.09 13.08
CA ARG A 29 17.84 1.36 13.13
C ARG A 29 18.55 2.06 11.96
N PRO A 30 18.00 1.96 10.73
CA PRO A 30 18.60 2.58 9.55
C PRO A 30 18.77 4.10 9.63
N ASP A 31 17.96 4.76 10.46
CA ASP A 31 18.05 6.19 10.76
C ASP A 31 19.37 6.57 11.46
N LEU A 32 20.04 5.63 12.12
CA LEU A 32 21.37 5.85 12.71
C LEU A 32 22.49 5.82 11.66
N ALA A 33 22.27 5.11 10.55
CA ALA A 33 23.27 4.89 9.51
C ALA A 33 23.31 6.01 8.45
N GLN A 34 22.29 6.87 8.38
CA GLN A 34 22.18 7.89 7.33
C GLN A 34 21.88 9.29 7.88
N PRO A 35 22.81 10.26 7.71
CA PRO A 35 24.18 10.10 7.22
C PRO A 35 25.04 9.26 8.19
N PRO A 36 26.15 8.63 7.76
CA PRO A 36 26.99 7.83 8.65
C PRO A 36 27.47 8.60 9.91
N PRO A 37 27.47 7.98 11.09
CA PRO A 37 27.98 8.58 12.31
C PRO A 37 29.52 8.66 12.26
N GLY A 38 30.08 9.79 12.71
CA GLY A 38 31.53 10.01 12.71
C GLY A 38 32.28 9.40 13.91
N SER A 39 31.58 8.94 14.95
CA SER A 39 32.15 8.31 16.14
C SER A 39 31.10 7.54 16.93
N ILE A 40 31.51 6.64 17.84
CA ILE A 40 30.58 5.90 18.72
C ILE A 40 29.83 6.86 19.65
N ALA A 41 30.46 7.95 20.10
CA ALA A 41 29.78 8.98 20.87
C ALA A 41 28.67 9.68 20.06
N ALA A 42 28.92 9.98 18.78
CA ALA A 42 27.91 10.55 17.88
C ALA A 42 26.78 9.54 17.61
N LEU A 43 27.09 8.26 17.44
CA LEU A 43 26.11 7.18 17.33
C LEU A 43 25.22 7.10 18.58
N ALA A 44 25.83 7.10 19.78
CA ALA A 44 25.11 7.07 21.06
C ALA A 44 24.19 8.28 21.26
N ALA A 45 24.66 9.48 20.88
CA ALA A 45 23.85 10.70 20.95
C ALA A 45 22.65 10.63 19.99
N ARG A 46 22.85 10.14 18.76
CA ARG A 46 21.77 9.94 17.79
C ARG A 46 20.77 8.87 18.25
N ALA A 47 21.26 7.75 18.78
CA ALA A 47 20.43 6.66 19.29
C ALA A 47 19.51 7.09 20.43
N GLN A 48 19.93 8.07 21.24
CA GLN A 48 19.13 8.65 22.33
C GLN A 48 18.27 9.84 21.89
N ALA A 49 18.43 10.35 20.67
CA ALA A 49 17.64 11.47 20.19
C ALA A 49 16.16 11.09 20.11
N ARG A 50 15.26 11.95 20.61
CA ARG A 50 13.82 11.72 20.67
C ARG A 50 13.21 11.15 19.38
N GLN A 51 13.55 11.72 18.22
CA GLN A 51 13.03 11.26 16.93
C GLN A 51 13.46 9.82 16.60
N SER A 52 14.70 9.49 16.91
CA SER A 52 15.29 8.18 16.67
C SER A 52 14.72 7.12 17.63
N VAL A 53 14.55 7.46 18.91
CA VAL A 53 13.87 6.59 19.89
C VAL A 53 12.42 6.37 19.46
N LYS A 54 11.70 7.42 19.06
CA LYS A 54 10.33 7.29 18.56
C LYS A 54 10.24 6.36 17.34
N ALA A 55 11.13 6.51 16.36
CA ALA A 55 11.19 5.64 15.19
C ALA A 55 11.46 4.17 15.59
N ALA A 56 12.44 3.93 16.45
CA ALA A 56 12.79 2.60 16.91
C ALA A 56 11.65 1.92 17.70
N THR A 57 10.83 2.70 18.43
CA THR A 57 9.65 2.17 19.14
C THR A 57 8.43 1.94 18.25
N ASP A 58 8.41 2.42 17.00
CA ASP A 58 7.23 2.29 16.11
C ASP A 58 7.05 0.86 15.58
N ASP A 59 8.14 0.10 15.47
CA ASP A 59 8.17 -1.29 15.03
C ASP A 59 8.05 -2.30 16.19
N LEU A 60 8.01 -1.85 17.45
CA LEU A 60 7.93 -2.73 18.62
C LEU A 60 6.51 -3.24 18.86
N ASP A 61 6.42 -4.51 19.25
CA ASP A 61 5.18 -5.11 19.72
C ASP A 61 4.82 -4.69 21.15
N TYR A 62 3.66 -5.15 21.61
CA TYR A 62 3.13 -4.84 22.92
C TYR A 62 4.02 -5.30 24.06
N LEU A 63 4.63 -6.49 23.98
CA LEU A 63 5.51 -7.00 25.03
C LEU A 63 6.74 -6.13 25.20
N ARG A 64 7.43 -5.78 24.11
CA ARG A 64 8.63 -4.93 24.13
C ARG A 64 8.31 -3.53 24.67
N LEU A 65 7.19 -2.95 24.27
CA LEU A 65 6.72 -1.66 24.81
C LEU A 65 6.31 -1.76 26.28
N ALA A 66 5.76 -2.89 26.72
CA ALA A 66 5.43 -3.14 28.12
C ALA A 66 6.69 -3.30 29.00
N VAL A 67 7.74 -3.94 28.48
CA VAL A 67 9.04 -4.02 29.16
C VAL A 67 9.65 -2.62 29.34
N LEU A 68 9.59 -1.77 28.32
CA LEU A 68 10.00 -0.36 28.44
C LEU A 68 9.13 0.40 29.46
N ASP A 69 7.80 0.20 29.44
CA ASP A 69 6.88 0.78 30.42
C ASP A 69 7.25 0.37 31.86
N ALA A 70 7.55 -0.90 32.09
CA ALA A 70 7.94 -1.43 33.38
C ALA A 70 9.30 -0.88 33.86
N LEU A 71 10.27 -0.76 32.95
CA LEU A 71 11.57 -0.14 33.25
C LEU A 71 11.42 1.34 33.63
N LEU A 72 10.52 2.08 32.99
CA LEU A 72 10.22 3.47 33.34
C LEU A 72 9.49 3.59 34.68
N VAL A 73 8.58 2.65 35.00
CA VAL A 73 7.98 2.56 36.35
C VAL A 73 9.05 2.33 37.42
N LEU A 74 10.08 1.54 37.10
CA LEU A 74 11.25 1.31 37.96
C LEU A 74 12.30 2.43 37.91
N GLN A 75 12.05 3.51 37.16
CA GLN A 75 12.93 4.68 37.01
C GLN A 75 14.31 4.36 36.38
N ALA A 76 14.36 3.43 35.43
CA ALA A 76 15.57 3.04 34.69
C ALA A 76 16.18 4.17 33.83
N ASP A 77 15.43 5.25 33.60
CA ASP A 77 15.88 6.48 32.95
C ASP A 77 16.74 7.33 33.90
N ALA A 78 16.45 7.29 35.19
CA ALA A 78 17.17 8.04 36.23
C ALA A 78 18.31 7.24 36.88
N ALA A 79 18.12 5.94 37.15
CA ALA A 79 19.08 5.10 37.85
C ALA A 79 19.13 3.66 37.30
N PRO A 80 20.27 2.93 37.43
CA PRO A 80 20.35 1.54 37.00
C PRO A 80 19.37 0.62 37.75
N VAL A 81 18.66 -0.25 37.02
CA VAL A 81 17.66 -1.17 37.56
C VAL A 81 18.10 -2.63 37.41
N PRO A 82 18.24 -3.41 38.49
CA PRO A 82 18.55 -4.84 38.40
C PRO A 82 17.48 -5.63 37.63
N THR A 83 17.91 -6.52 36.73
CA THR A 83 17.00 -7.38 35.94
C THR A 83 16.00 -8.18 36.81
N PRO A 84 16.35 -8.74 37.98
CA PRO A 84 15.38 -9.42 38.84
C PRO A 84 14.22 -8.53 39.30
N LYS A 85 14.42 -7.21 39.45
CA LYS A 85 13.33 -6.27 39.79
C LYS A 85 12.34 -6.11 38.64
N LEU A 86 12.83 -6.09 37.39
CA LEU A 86 11.99 -6.07 36.19
C LEU A 86 11.15 -7.36 36.09
N LEU A 87 11.79 -8.52 36.25
CA LEU A 87 11.11 -9.81 36.19
C LEU A 87 10.05 -9.93 37.30
N ALA A 88 10.36 -9.50 38.52
CA ALA A 88 9.40 -9.48 39.62
C ALA A 88 8.21 -8.55 39.38
N LEU A 89 8.43 -7.39 38.74
CA LEU A 89 7.36 -6.44 38.42
C LEU A 89 6.41 -6.96 37.33
N ILE A 90 6.94 -7.64 36.31
CA ILE A 90 6.12 -8.27 35.26
C ILE A 90 5.41 -9.50 35.83
N GLY A 91 6.08 -10.29 36.66
CA GLY A 91 5.54 -11.46 37.34
C GLY A 91 4.95 -12.47 36.36
N GLU A 92 3.81 -13.06 36.73
CA GLU A 92 3.13 -14.11 35.94
C GLU A 92 2.42 -13.59 34.68
N ARG A 93 2.50 -12.28 34.37
CA ARG A 93 1.84 -11.68 33.20
C ARG A 93 2.46 -12.09 31.86
N ALA A 94 3.72 -12.53 31.88
CA ALA A 94 4.43 -13.07 30.73
C ALA A 94 5.44 -14.13 31.20
N PRO A 95 5.73 -15.18 30.40
CA PRO A 95 6.82 -16.10 30.69
C PRO A 95 8.17 -15.37 30.82
N GLU A 96 8.99 -15.78 31.78
CA GLU A 96 10.31 -15.17 32.01
C GLU A 96 11.19 -15.17 30.75
N ALA A 97 11.18 -16.27 29.99
CA ALA A 97 11.91 -16.39 28.74
C ALA A 97 11.49 -15.35 27.69
N ASP A 98 10.21 -15.04 27.60
CA ASP A 98 9.69 -14.03 26.65
C ASP A 98 10.12 -12.63 27.06
N VAL A 99 10.13 -12.33 28.36
CA VAL A 99 10.60 -11.05 28.90
C VAL A 99 12.09 -10.85 28.65
N VAL A 100 12.90 -11.90 28.87
CA VAL A 100 14.34 -11.87 28.57
C VAL A 100 14.57 -11.68 27.07
N GLY A 101 13.85 -12.42 26.21
CA GLY A 101 13.94 -12.24 24.76
C GLY A 101 13.53 -10.84 24.29
N ALA A 102 12.49 -10.25 24.90
CA ALA A 102 12.10 -8.87 24.63
C ALA A 102 13.17 -7.87 25.10
N LEU A 103 13.78 -8.09 26.25
CA LEU A 103 14.89 -7.29 26.76
C LEU A 103 16.11 -7.32 25.82
N ASP A 104 16.43 -8.49 25.28
CA ASP A 104 17.55 -8.65 24.35
C ASP A 104 17.28 -7.96 23.00
N ASP A 105 16.05 -8.01 22.48
CA ASP A 105 15.67 -7.23 21.29
C ASP A 105 15.77 -5.71 21.54
N LEU A 106 15.38 -5.24 22.74
CA LEU A 106 15.54 -3.84 23.13
C LEU A 106 17.02 -3.43 23.25
N ARG A 107 17.90 -4.34 23.68
CA ARG A 107 19.36 -4.15 23.68
C ARG A 107 19.93 -4.10 22.27
N GLU A 108 19.51 -4.98 21.36
CA GLU A 108 19.91 -4.93 19.95
C GLU A 108 19.58 -3.59 19.28
N ARG A 109 18.51 -2.93 19.73
CA ARG A 109 18.09 -1.60 19.25
C ARG A 109 18.69 -0.43 20.03
N ALA A 110 19.54 -0.70 21.03
CA ALA A 110 20.08 0.29 21.95
C ALA A 110 18.99 1.19 22.60
N LEU A 111 17.81 0.62 22.86
CA LEU A 111 16.74 1.25 23.63
C LEU A 111 16.87 0.97 25.13
N VAL A 112 17.46 -0.19 25.45
CA VAL A 112 17.92 -0.60 26.78
C VAL A 112 19.40 -0.92 26.69
N TRP A 113 20.18 -0.65 27.73
CA TRP A 113 21.57 -1.10 27.82
C TRP A 113 21.95 -1.54 29.23
N GLY A 114 23.09 -2.24 29.32
CA GLY A 114 23.59 -2.87 30.53
C GLY A 114 23.17 -4.33 30.68
N ASP A 115 24.04 -5.12 31.34
CA ASP A 115 23.88 -6.57 31.47
C ASP A 115 23.08 -6.94 32.72
N ALA A 116 23.63 -6.66 33.91
CA ALA A 116 22.97 -6.93 35.19
C ALA A 116 22.12 -5.76 35.71
N ALA A 117 22.49 -4.53 35.32
CA ALA A 117 21.81 -3.30 35.70
C ALA A 117 21.39 -2.55 34.45
N LEU A 118 20.08 -2.39 34.28
CA LEU A 118 19.43 -1.92 33.07
C LEU A 118 19.24 -0.41 33.13
N ARG A 119 19.46 0.24 31.99
CA ARG A 119 19.17 1.66 31.77
C ARG A 119 18.34 1.82 30.50
N VAL A 120 17.50 2.85 30.47
CA VAL A 120 16.76 3.25 29.27
C VAL A 120 17.09 4.69 28.88
N ALA A 121 16.85 5.03 27.62
CA ALA A 121 17.10 6.39 27.14
C ALA A 121 16.20 7.39 27.90
N PRO A 122 16.69 8.58 28.27
CA PRO A 122 15.88 9.56 29.03
C PRO A 122 14.56 9.94 28.36
N ASP A 123 14.52 10.02 27.03
CA ASP A 123 13.31 10.34 26.25
C ASP A 123 12.40 9.11 26.01
N ALA A 124 12.72 7.91 26.50
CA ALA A 124 11.97 6.67 26.24
C ALA A 124 10.50 6.76 26.65
N GLY A 125 10.18 7.45 27.74
CA GLY A 125 8.79 7.65 28.16
C GLY A 125 7.94 8.45 27.16
N THR A 126 8.53 9.43 26.48
CA THR A 126 7.84 10.19 25.42
C THR A 126 7.66 9.38 24.13
N ALA A 127 8.42 8.30 24.01
CA ALA A 127 8.36 7.34 22.92
C ALA A 127 7.49 6.12 23.25
N LEU A 128 6.60 6.19 24.25
CA LEU A 128 5.52 5.20 24.39
C LEU A 128 4.25 5.68 23.67
N PRO A 129 3.31 4.79 23.31
CA PRO A 129 1.99 5.18 22.80
C PRO A 129 1.05 5.70 23.90
N TRP A 130 1.49 5.62 25.15
CA TRP A 130 0.74 5.87 26.38
C TRP A 130 1.67 6.49 27.43
N HIS A 131 1.12 6.91 28.57
CA HIS A 131 1.91 7.39 29.70
C HIS A 131 2.58 6.23 30.45
N PRO A 132 3.82 6.39 30.95
CA PRO A 132 4.48 5.36 31.74
C PRO A 132 3.61 4.82 32.88
N GLY A 133 3.54 3.49 32.98
CA GLY A 133 2.75 2.75 33.95
C GLY A 133 1.32 2.43 33.49
N GLN A 134 0.88 2.89 32.32
CA GLN A 134 -0.44 2.55 31.77
C GLN A 134 -0.55 1.12 31.20
N VAL A 135 0.55 0.37 31.18
CA VAL A 135 0.51 -1.07 30.87
C VAL A 135 0.89 -1.88 32.10
N THR A 136 1.89 -1.42 32.83
CA THR A 136 2.44 -2.18 33.96
C THR A 136 1.55 -2.11 35.20
N LEU A 137 0.91 -0.97 35.46
CA LEU A 137 0.14 -0.71 36.69
C LEU A 137 -1.39 -0.69 36.48
N GLU A 138 -1.87 -0.74 35.24
CA GLU A 138 -3.31 -0.81 34.95
C GLU A 138 -3.84 -2.23 35.21
N ASP A 139 -5.05 -2.30 35.77
CA ASP A 139 -5.76 -3.55 35.98
C ASP A 139 -6.34 -4.04 34.64
N ALA A 140 -5.81 -5.16 34.15
CA ALA A 140 -6.24 -5.79 32.91
C ALA A 140 -7.24 -6.95 33.13
N SER A 141 -7.76 -7.14 34.35
CA SER A 141 -8.68 -8.23 34.67
C SER A 141 -10.06 -8.08 34.04
N ARG A 142 -10.51 -6.85 33.81
CA ARG A 142 -11.83 -6.55 33.22
C ARG A 142 -11.81 -6.62 31.70
N SER A 143 -12.79 -7.30 31.15
CA SER A 143 -13.11 -7.31 29.73
C SER A 143 -13.65 -5.94 29.26
N GLY A 144 -13.60 -5.72 27.94
CA GLY A 144 -14.17 -4.51 27.35
C GLY A 144 -15.68 -4.37 27.56
N GLU A 145 -16.40 -5.49 27.58
CA GLU A 145 -17.85 -5.52 27.82
C GLU A 145 -18.19 -5.12 29.26
N GLU A 146 -17.43 -5.60 30.24
CA GLU A 146 -17.60 -5.18 31.63
C GLU A 146 -17.32 -3.68 31.81
N ILE A 147 -16.32 -3.14 31.11
CA ILE A 147 -16.03 -1.70 31.13
C ILE A 147 -17.17 -0.91 30.49
N ALA A 148 -17.72 -1.37 29.36
CA ALA A 148 -18.86 -0.73 28.69
C ALA A 148 -20.08 -0.70 29.60
N ASN A 149 -20.41 -1.84 30.23
CA ASN A 149 -21.54 -1.94 31.17
C ASN A 149 -21.38 -0.98 32.37
N LEU A 150 -20.16 -0.79 32.89
CA LEU A 150 -19.89 0.18 33.94
C LEU A 150 -20.10 1.62 33.46
N ILE A 151 -19.67 1.93 32.23
CA ILE A 151 -19.82 3.27 31.62
C ILE A 151 -21.30 3.61 31.40
N ASP A 152 -22.11 2.65 30.95
CA ASP A 152 -23.54 2.84 30.70
C ASP A 152 -24.32 3.15 31.98
N GLY A 153 -23.83 2.70 33.14
CA GLY A 153 -24.41 2.98 34.46
C GLY A 153 -23.99 4.32 35.09
N LEU A 154 -23.16 5.14 34.42
CA LEU A 154 -22.62 6.37 35.00
C LEU A 154 -23.61 7.53 35.01
N SER A 155 -23.53 8.34 36.04
CA SER A 155 -24.19 9.66 36.09
C SER A 155 -23.55 10.64 35.08
N GLN A 156 -24.30 11.67 34.69
CA GLN A 156 -23.80 12.70 33.77
C GLN A 156 -22.50 13.36 34.26
N ALA A 157 -22.41 13.67 35.55
CA ALA A 157 -21.22 14.30 36.13
C ALA A 157 -19.97 13.41 36.05
N GLN A 158 -20.12 12.09 36.18
CA GLN A 158 -19.03 11.12 36.01
C GLN A 158 -18.63 11.02 34.53
N LEU A 159 -19.61 10.96 33.61
CA LEU A 159 -19.35 10.95 32.18
C LEU A 159 -18.62 12.20 31.70
N ASP A 160 -18.99 13.38 32.22
CA ASP A 160 -18.35 14.65 31.86
C ASP A 160 -16.87 14.67 32.27
N VAL A 161 -16.52 14.08 33.42
CA VAL A 161 -15.12 13.90 33.84
C VAL A 161 -14.37 13.01 32.86
N LEU A 162 -14.92 11.85 32.50
CA LEU A 162 -14.28 10.92 31.57
C LEU A 162 -14.13 11.52 30.17
N LYS A 163 -15.15 12.20 29.65
CA LYS A 163 -15.11 12.90 28.36
C LYS A 163 -14.04 13.98 28.33
N LYS A 164 -13.92 14.78 29.39
CA LYS A 164 -12.88 15.82 29.49
C LYS A 164 -11.47 15.24 29.43
N LEU A 165 -11.23 14.10 30.09
CA LEU A 165 -9.93 13.40 30.04
C LEU A 165 -9.70 12.73 28.67
N LEU A 166 -10.76 12.28 28.01
CA LEU A 166 -10.69 11.67 26.70
C LEU A 166 -10.35 12.68 25.58
N GLU A 167 -10.98 13.86 25.62
CA GLU A 167 -10.77 14.94 24.64
C GLU A 167 -9.45 15.70 24.87
N GLY A 168 -9.01 15.78 26.13
CA GLY A 168 -7.79 16.49 26.53
C GLY A 168 -6.61 15.56 26.80
N SER A 169 -6.01 15.70 27.99
CA SER A 169 -4.99 14.77 28.48
C SER A 169 -5.67 13.66 29.27
N PRO A 170 -5.23 12.39 29.14
CA PRO A 170 -5.72 11.33 30.00
C PRO A 170 -5.32 11.55 31.48
N MET A 171 -4.42 12.49 31.78
CA MET A 171 -4.10 12.89 33.15
C MET A 171 -4.94 14.11 33.60
N GLY A 172 -5.54 13.99 34.77
CA GLY A 172 -6.32 15.06 35.40
C GLY A 172 -5.77 15.42 36.78
N ARG A 173 -5.56 16.72 37.03
CA ARG A 173 -5.21 17.23 38.36
C ARG A 173 -6.47 17.65 39.12
N THR A 174 -6.67 17.11 40.32
CA THR A 174 -7.79 17.42 41.20
C THR A 174 -7.50 17.00 42.64
N ARG A 175 -7.95 17.79 43.63
CA ARG A 175 -7.87 17.44 45.06
C ARG A 175 -8.75 16.25 45.43
N ASP A 176 -9.72 15.92 44.57
CA ASP A 176 -10.57 14.74 44.74
C ASP A 176 -9.84 13.42 44.46
N ALA A 177 -8.58 13.52 43.99
CA ALA A 177 -7.63 12.42 43.90
C ALA A 177 -6.95 12.09 45.25
N ALA A 178 -7.40 12.62 46.39
CA ALA A 178 -6.92 12.19 47.70
C ALA A 178 -7.65 10.91 48.19
N PRO A 179 -6.99 9.96 48.89
CA PRO A 179 -7.64 8.77 49.45
C PRO A 179 -8.80 9.02 50.44
N GLY A 180 -8.90 10.23 51.00
CA GLY A 180 -9.98 10.65 51.89
C GLY A 180 -10.93 11.71 51.30
N ALA A 181 -10.95 11.90 49.99
CA ALA A 181 -11.89 12.81 49.35
C ALA A 181 -13.35 12.33 49.52
N PRO A 182 -14.35 13.23 49.60
CA PRO A 182 -15.75 12.85 49.79
C PRO A 182 -16.25 11.84 48.73
N ALA A 183 -16.77 10.70 49.18
CA ALA A 183 -17.13 9.56 48.33
C ALA A 183 -18.37 9.80 47.44
N ASP A 184 -19.10 10.88 47.67
CA ASP A 184 -20.22 11.34 46.85
C ASP A 184 -19.77 12.08 45.57
N ARG A 185 -18.49 12.48 45.50
CA ARG A 185 -17.94 13.18 44.33
C ARG A 185 -17.66 12.22 43.15
N PRO A 186 -17.72 12.72 41.90
CA PRO A 186 -17.52 11.88 40.71
C PRO A 186 -16.15 11.17 40.67
N VAL A 187 -15.06 11.86 41.02
CA VAL A 187 -13.70 11.30 40.91
C VAL A 187 -13.46 10.14 41.88
N PRO A 188 -13.77 10.23 43.19
CA PRO A 188 -13.68 9.11 44.13
C PRO A 188 -14.54 7.90 43.72
N GLN A 189 -15.74 8.14 43.16
CA GLN A 189 -16.61 7.07 42.66
C GLN A 189 -15.98 6.35 41.45
N LEU A 190 -15.48 7.10 40.47
CA LEU A 190 -14.79 6.55 39.30
C LEU A 190 -13.52 5.77 39.69
N LEU A 191 -12.79 6.25 40.71
CA LEU A 191 -11.65 5.53 41.29
C LEU A 191 -12.07 4.21 41.95
N ALA A 192 -13.17 4.21 42.72
CA ALA A 192 -13.71 2.99 43.33
C ALA A 192 -14.21 1.98 42.30
N MET A 193 -14.79 2.45 41.19
CA MET A 193 -15.18 1.60 40.06
C MET A 193 -13.98 1.15 39.22
N GLY A 194 -12.77 1.69 39.43
CA GLY A 194 -11.59 1.43 38.62
C GLY A 194 -11.69 1.94 37.18
N LEU A 195 -12.57 2.92 36.93
CA LEU A 195 -12.63 3.66 35.66
C LEU A 195 -11.64 4.83 35.62
N LEU A 196 -11.07 5.18 36.77
CA LEU A 196 -9.87 6.02 36.92
C LEU A 196 -8.83 5.29 37.76
N ARG A 197 -7.55 5.61 37.55
CA ARG A 197 -6.45 5.19 38.41
C ARG A 197 -5.84 6.39 39.11
N ARG A 198 -5.57 6.26 40.40
CA ARG A 198 -4.85 7.29 41.19
C ARG A 198 -3.36 7.22 40.88
N ILE A 199 -2.74 8.36 40.56
CA ILE A 199 -1.28 8.50 40.45
C ILE A 199 -0.72 8.97 41.80
N ASP A 200 -1.30 10.04 42.34
CA ASP A 200 -0.95 10.63 43.64
C ASP A 200 -2.18 11.31 44.26
N ALA A 201 -2.01 12.06 45.35
CA ALA A 201 -3.10 12.72 46.07
C ALA A 201 -3.79 13.87 45.29
N GLU A 202 -3.20 14.31 44.18
CA GLU A 202 -3.73 15.39 43.33
C GLU A 202 -3.93 14.98 41.88
N THR A 203 -3.59 13.75 41.49
CA THR A 203 -3.53 13.34 40.08
C THR A 203 -4.21 11.99 39.87
N VAL A 204 -5.10 11.97 38.88
CA VAL A 204 -5.70 10.75 38.33
C VAL A 204 -5.33 10.58 36.87
N ILE A 205 -5.38 9.34 36.40
CA ILE A 205 -5.21 9.01 34.99
C ILE A 205 -6.40 8.16 34.50
N LEU A 206 -6.84 8.44 33.28
CA LEU A 206 -7.80 7.63 32.53
C LEU A 206 -7.10 6.37 31.99
N PRO A 207 -7.48 5.16 32.42
CA PRO A 207 -6.89 3.93 31.92
C PRO A 207 -7.10 3.76 30.40
N ARG A 208 -6.14 3.15 29.70
CA ARG A 208 -6.17 3.09 28.21
C ARG A 208 -7.41 2.38 27.68
N HIS A 209 -7.70 1.19 28.21
CA HIS A 209 -8.86 0.37 27.89
C HIS A 209 -10.20 1.08 28.13
N VAL A 210 -10.33 1.86 29.21
CA VAL A 210 -11.51 2.72 29.43
C VAL A 210 -11.62 3.79 28.35
N GLY A 211 -10.51 4.46 28.03
CA GLY A 211 -10.46 5.42 26.94
C GLY A 211 -10.78 4.83 25.56
N GLN A 212 -10.39 3.57 25.30
CA GLN A 212 -10.72 2.84 24.07
C GLN A 212 -12.22 2.55 23.99
N VAL A 213 -12.81 2.01 25.05
CA VAL A 213 -14.26 1.73 25.11
C VAL A 213 -15.07 3.02 24.94
N LEU A 214 -14.68 4.13 25.58
CA LEU A 214 -15.33 5.43 25.39
C LEU A 214 -15.28 5.95 23.94
N ARG A 215 -14.30 5.52 23.13
CA ARG A 215 -14.22 5.84 21.69
C ARG A 215 -14.99 4.84 20.81
N GLY A 216 -15.64 3.84 21.40
CA GLY A 216 -16.29 2.74 20.68
C GLY A 216 -15.28 1.77 20.03
N GLU A 217 -14.03 1.75 20.51
CA GLU A 217 -12.98 0.83 20.04
C GLU A 217 -13.08 -0.49 20.82
N GLN A 218 -12.65 -1.60 20.20
CA GLN A 218 -12.35 -2.80 20.97
C GLN A 218 -11.08 -2.55 21.80
N PRO A 219 -11.15 -2.70 23.14
CA PRO A 219 -10.01 -2.40 24.00
C PRO A 219 -8.93 -3.46 23.85
N GLY A 220 -7.67 -3.02 23.87
CA GLY A 220 -6.52 -3.90 23.79
C GLY A 220 -5.23 -3.19 23.35
N PRO A 221 -4.09 -3.88 23.45
CA PRO A 221 -3.95 -5.22 24.01
C PRO A 221 -4.06 -5.22 25.54
N MET A 222 -4.50 -6.36 26.10
CA MET A 222 -4.72 -6.58 27.55
C MET A 222 -3.73 -7.60 28.14
N ARG A 223 -3.17 -8.48 27.30
CA ARG A 223 -2.22 -9.54 27.69
C ARG A 223 -0.86 -9.28 27.06
N LEU A 224 0.21 -9.60 27.79
CA LEU A 224 1.59 -9.46 27.30
C LEU A 224 1.99 -10.58 26.34
N THR A 225 1.27 -11.71 26.34
CA THR A 225 1.44 -12.80 25.37
C THR A 225 0.72 -12.47 24.06
N ALA A 226 1.35 -12.79 22.92
CA ALA A 226 0.72 -12.63 21.62
C ALA A 226 -0.57 -13.47 21.51
N PRO A 227 -1.68 -12.90 21.02
CA PRO A 227 -2.88 -13.67 20.76
C PRO A 227 -2.67 -14.58 19.55
N ASP A 228 -3.22 -15.80 19.61
CA ASP A 228 -3.32 -16.68 18.44
C ASP A 228 -4.50 -16.21 17.57
N PRO A 229 -4.26 -15.73 16.33
CA PRO A 229 -5.33 -15.26 15.48
C PRO A 229 -6.08 -16.38 14.74
N VAL A 230 -5.62 -17.63 14.82
CA VAL A 230 -6.18 -18.74 14.05
C VAL A 230 -7.57 -19.10 14.56
N ARG A 231 -8.56 -19.03 13.67
CA ARG A 231 -9.96 -19.34 13.96
C ARG A 231 -10.44 -20.63 13.30
N SER A 232 -9.89 -20.95 12.14
CA SER A 232 -10.21 -22.14 11.36
C SER A 232 -8.97 -22.70 10.69
N THR A 233 -9.04 -23.96 10.28
CA THR A 233 -8.00 -24.61 9.47
C THR A 233 -8.66 -25.28 8.26
N THR A 234 -7.98 -25.24 7.12
CA THR A 234 -8.41 -25.87 5.87
C THR A 234 -7.18 -26.35 5.08
N THR A 235 -7.39 -27.11 4.00
CA THR A 235 -6.30 -27.51 3.12
C THR A 235 -5.78 -26.33 2.30
N THR A 236 -4.51 -26.36 1.91
CA THR A 236 -3.92 -25.36 1.00
C THR A 236 -4.63 -25.32 -0.34
N ASP A 237 -5.04 -26.48 -0.85
CA ASP A 237 -5.73 -26.60 -2.14
C ASP A 237 -7.09 -25.89 -2.12
N ASP A 238 -7.84 -25.98 -1.01
CA ASP A 238 -9.12 -25.27 -0.85
C ASP A 238 -8.94 -23.75 -0.75
N VAL A 239 -7.86 -23.29 -0.11
CA VAL A 239 -7.50 -21.87 -0.05
C VAL A 239 -7.18 -21.35 -1.45
N ASP A 240 -6.32 -22.07 -2.16
CA ASP A 240 -5.85 -21.70 -3.50
C ASP A 240 -6.99 -21.74 -4.52
N ALA A 241 -7.89 -22.73 -4.44
CA ALA A 241 -9.09 -22.79 -5.27
C ALA A 241 -10.05 -21.60 -5.02
N ALA A 242 -10.26 -21.22 -3.75
CA ALA A 242 -11.08 -20.06 -3.41
C ALA A 242 -10.45 -18.74 -3.89
N ALA A 243 -9.13 -18.61 -3.75
CA ALA A 243 -8.37 -17.48 -4.26
C ALA A 243 -8.43 -17.37 -5.80
N ALA A 244 -8.23 -18.49 -6.50
CA ALA A 244 -8.34 -18.57 -7.96
C ALA A 244 -9.73 -18.20 -8.46
N GLY A 245 -10.79 -18.66 -7.78
CA GLY A 245 -12.18 -18.27 -8.08
C GLY A 245 -12.38 -16.75 -7.98
N ALA A 246 -11.93 -16.13 -6.89
CA ALA A 246 -12.03 -14.67 -6.72
C ALA A 246 -11.24 -13.90 -7.79
N THR A 247 -10.08 -14.42 -8.22
CA THR A 247 -9.30 -13.85 -9.33
C THR A 247 -10.04 -13.93 -10.67
N ILE A 248 -10.71 -15.04 -10.97
CA ILE A 248 -11.50 -15.20 -12.20
C ILE A 248 -12.64 -14.18 -12.22
N ASP A 249 -13.37 -14.04 -11.11
CA ASP A 249 -14.45 -13.06 -10.99
C ASP A 249 -13.95 -11.62 -11.13
N LEU A 250 -12.84 -11.28 -10.47
CA LEU A 250 -12.20 -9.96 -10.59
C LEU A 250 -11.89 -9.60 -12.04
N LEU A 251 -11.24 -10.51 -12.78
CA LEU A 251 -10.81 -10.24 -14.16
C LEU A 251 -12.01 -10.11 -15.11
N ARG A 252 -13.05 -10.91 -14.91
CA ARG A 252 -14.31 -10.79 -15.64
C ARG A 252 -14.97 -9.42 -15.40
N GLU A 253 -15.09 -9.02 -14.14
CA GLU A 253 -15.68 -7.73 -13.75
C GLU A 253 -14.86 -6.54 -14.28
N LEU A 254 -13.53 -6.65 -14.25
CA LEU A 254 -12.62 -5.67 -14.83
C LEU A 254 -12.81 -5.55 -16.34
N ASP A 255 -12.92 -6.66 -17.07
CA ASP A 255 -13.13 -6.63 -18.53
C ASP A 255 -14.46 -5.97 -18.90
N VAL A 256 -15.53 -6.23 -18.15
CA VAL A 256 -16.83 -5.57 -18.30
C VAL A 256 -16.72 -4.06 -18.04
N LEU A 257 -16.01 -3.66 -16.98
CA LEU A 257 -15.80 -2.26 -16.66
C LEU A 257 -15.02 -1.53 -17.76
N LEU A 258 -13.91 -2.11 -18.22
CA LEU A 258 -13.08 -1.54 -19.28
C LEU A 258 -13.85 -1.40 -20.59
N GLY A 259 -14.64 -2.40 -20.97
CA GLY A 259 -15.52 -2.32 -22.14
C GLY A 259 -16.57 -1.21 -22.00
N THR A 260 -17.16 -1.06 -20.81
CA THR A 260 -18.17 -0.03 -20.52
C THR A 260 -17.57 1.37 -20.60
N LEU A 261 -16.41 1.61 -19.98
CA LEU A 261 -15.72 2.91 -20.03
C LEU A 261 -15.17 3.23 -21.43
N ALA A 262 -14.78 2.22 -22.21
CA ALA A 262 -14.39 2.42 -23.61
C ALA A 262 -15.58 2.88 -24.46
N ALA A 263 -16.78 2.35 -24.21
CA ALA A 263 -17.99 2.73 -24.92
C ALA A 263 -18.55 4.08 -24.47
N THR A 264 -18.43 4.41 -23.17
CA THR A 264 -18.97 5.63 -22.58
C THR A 264 -18.03 6.16 -21.49
N PRO A 265 -17.00 6.96 -21.88
CA PRO A 265 -16.15 7.66 -20.93
C PRO A 265 -16.95 8.53 -19.97
N ILE A 266 -16.44 8.70 -18.76
CA ILE A 266 -17.15 9.44 -17.71
C ILE A 266 -16.39 10.71 -17.35
N SER A 267 -17.06 11.86 -17.38
CA SER A 267 -16.44 13.13 -17.00
C SER A 267 -15.92 13.09 -15.56
N GLU A 268 -14.70 13.58 -15.37
CA GLU A 268 -14.12 13.75 -14.05
C GLU A 268 -14.79 14.92 -13.31
N LEU A 269 -14.97 14.80 -12.00
CA LEU A 269 -15.42 15.93 -11.18
C LEU A 269 -14.33 17.00 -11.06
N ARG A 270 -14.72 18.26 -10.85
CA ARG A 270 -13.76 19.34 -10.52
C ARG A 270 -12.91 19.06 -9.27
N SER A 271 -13.43 18.27 -8.35
CA SER A 271 -12.75 17.82 -7.14
C SER A 271 -11.84 16.60 -7.36
N GLY A 272 -11.71 16.13 -8.59
CA GLY A 272 -11.14 14.83 -8.94
C GLY A 272 -12.14 13.68 -8.78
N GLY A 273 -11.86 12.58 -9.49
CA GLY A 273 -12.60 11.32 -9.38
C GLY A 273 -14.00 11.30 -9.99
N LEU A 274 -14.85 10.38 -9.52
CA LEU A 274 -16.17 10.10 -10.08
C LEU A 274 -17.33 10.58 -9.20
N GLY A 275 -18.38 11.09 -9.84
CA GLY A 275 -19.63 11.45 -9.17
C GLY A 275 -20.41 10.24 -8.67
N ILE A 276 -21.06 10.38 -7.50
CA ILE A 276 -21.89 9.31 -6.89
C ILE A 276 -22.96 8.80 -7.87
N ARG A 277 -23.58 9.69 -8.65
CA ARG A 277 -24.58 9.30 -9.67
C ARG A 277 -23.97 8.45 -10.78
N GLU A 278 -22.74 8.76 -11.18
CA GLU A 278 -22.01 8.04 -12.23
C GLU A 278 -21.57 6.66 -11.74
N VAL A 279 -21.10 6.55 -10.50
CA VAL A 279 -20.79 5.25 -9.86
C VAL A 279 -22.03 4.36 -9.79
N LYS A 280 -23.18 4.92 -9.37
CA LYS A 280 -24.46 4.19 -9.36
C LYS A 280 -24.92 3.75 -10.75
N ARG A 281 -24.71 4.61 -11.76
CA ARG A 281 -25.01 4.26 -13.15
C ARG A 281 -24.11 3.11 -13.62
N LEU A 282 -22.80 3.20 -13.37
CA LEU A 282 -21.85 2.15 -13.69
C LEU A 282 -22.24 0.83 -13.03
N SER A 283 -22.49 0.84 -11.71
CA SER A 283 -22.92 -0.35 -10.96
C SER A 283 -24.15 -1.01 -11.59
N LYS A 284 -25.17 -0.22 -11.96
CA LYS A 284 -26.37 -0.73 -12.64
C LYS A 284 -26.08 -1.31 -14.03
N VAL A 285 -25.18 -0.69 -14.80
CA VAL A 285 -24.86 -1.11 -16.17
C VAL A 285 -23.98 -2.35 -16.19
N THR A 286 -22.98 -2.42 -15.31
CA THR A 286 -22.04 -3.53 -15.22
C THR A 286 -22.58 -4.69 -14.39
N GLY A 287 -23.59 -4.46 -13.55
CA GLY A 287 -24.09 -5.43 -12.58
C GLY A 287 -23.16 -5.65 -11.37
N ILE A 288 -22.14 -4.81 -11.20
CA ILE A 288 -21.15 -4.91 -10.12
C ILE A 288 -21.65 -4.07 -8.93
N ASP A 289 -21.62 -4.62 -7.72
CA ASP A 289 -21.95 -3.89 -6.49
C ASP A 289 -21.06 -2.63 -6.32
N GLU A 290 -21.61 -1.56 -5.72
CA GLU A 290 -20.91 -0.27 -5.59
C GLU A 290 -19.56 -0.39 -4.85
N SER A 291 -19.48 -1.22 -3.79
CA SER A 291 -18.25 -1.41 -3.03
C SER A 291 -17.17 -2.15 -3.85
N ARG A 292 -17.59 -3.22 -4.54
CA ARG A 292 -16.73 -4.02 -5.43
C ARG A 292 -16.26 -3.19 -6.62
N LEU A 293 -17.14 -2.40 -7.22
CA LEU A 293 -16.83 -1.50 -8.31
C LEU A 293 -15.81 -0.43 -7.89
N GLY A 294 -15.97 0.15 -6.70
CA GLY A 294 -15.02 1.09 -6.12
C GLY A 294 -13.61 0.51 -6.04
N LEU A 295 -13.46 -0.70 -5.50
CA LEU A 295 -12.18 -1.42 -5.45
C LEU A 295 -11.59 -1.64 -6.86
N ILE A 296 -12.40 -2.09 -7.82
CA ILE A 296 -11.93 -2.36 -9.19
C ILE A 296 -11.46 -1.07 -9.87
N LEU A 297 -12.19 0.04 -9.71
CA LEU A 297 -11.80 1.35 -10.25
C LEU A 297 -10.45 1.81 -9.70
N GLU A 298 -10.26 1.77 -8.38
CA GLU A 298 -9.03 2.20 -7.72
C GLU A 298 -7.83 1.35 -8.17
N VAL A 299 -7.99 0.02 -8.21
CA VAL A 299 -6.94 -0.91 -8.65
C VAL A 299 -6.65 -0.74 -10.14
N ALA A 300 -7.67 -0.56 -10.99
CA ALA A 300 -7.49 -0.33 -12.42
C ALA A 300 -6.74 0.98 -12.70
N ALA A 301 -7.04 2.04 -11.95
CA ALA A 301 -6.32 3.32 -12.06
C ALA A 301 -4.86 3.17 -11.60
N ALA A 302 -4.63 2.48 -10.48
CA ALA A 302 -3.29 2.21 -9.98
C ALA A 302 -2.46 1.28 -10.87
N ALA A 303 -3.10 0.35 -11.58
CA ALA A 303 -2.47 -0.49 -12.60
C ALA A 303 -2.27 0.25 -13.94
N GLY A 304 -2.74 1.49 -14.06
CA GLY A 304 -2.64 2.30 -15.29
C GLY A 304 -3.56 1.81 -16.41
N LEU A 305 -4.58 1.00 -16.10
CA LEU A 305 -5.56 0.48 -17.06
C LEU A 305 -6.65 1.51 -17.37
N ILE A 306 -6.95 2.41 -16.42
CA ILE A 306 -7.78 3.59 -16.64
C ILE A 306 -7.03 4.84 -16.21
N ALA A 307 -7.36 5.99 -16.79
CA ALA A 307 -6.84 7.29 -16.38
C ALA A 307 -7.83 8.41 -16.70
N SER A 308 -7.66 9.56 -16.03
CA SER A 308 -8.31 10.80 -16.42
C SER A 308 -7.52 11.48 -17.54
N GLY A 309 -8.19 11.87 -18.61
CA GLY A 309 -7.60 12.58 -19.73
C GLY A 309 -8.63 12.93 -20.80
N MET A 310 -8.18 13.45 -21.94
CA MET A 310 -9.02 13.62 -23.12
C MET A 310 -9.00 12.31 -23.91
N PRO A 311 -10.11 11.57 -24.02
CA PRO A 311 -10.13 10.33 -24.78
C PRO A 311 -10.08 10.60 -26.29
N ASP A 312 -9.51 9.66 -27.03
CA ASP A 312 -9.60 9.56 -28.48
C ASP A 312 -10.52 8.37 -28.86
N PRO A 313 -11.65 8.63 -29.55
CA PRO A 313 -12.14 9.95 -29.92
C PRO A 313 -12.81 10.67 -28.76
N GLU A 314 -12.89 11.98 -28.92
CA GLU A 314 -13.44 12.87 -27.91
C GLU A 314 -14.96 12.65 -27.76
N PRO A 315 -15.51 12.62 -26.52
CA PRO A 315 -16.93 12.47 -26.30
C PRO A 315 -17.73 13.64 -26.88
N ALA A 316 -18.91 13.37 -27.42
CA ALA A 316 -19.75 14.37 -28.09
C ALA A 316 -20.27 15.50 -27.15
N THR A 317 -20.21 15.30 -25.83
CA THR A 317 -20.76 16.22 -24.84
C THR A 317 -19.84 16.34 -23.62
N GLY A 318 -19.50 17.58 -23.25
CA GLY A 318 -18.78 17.95 -22.04
C GLY A 318 -17.38 18.50 -22.32
N ASP A 319 -16.91 19.42 -21.48
CA ASP A 319 -15.50 19.84 -21.46
C ASP A 319 -14.78 18.90 -20.48
N GLY A 320 -13.75 18.19 -20.96
CA GLY A 320 -13.04 17.17 -20.18
C GLY A 320 -12.27 17.73 -18.97
N PRO A 321 -11.52 16.87 -18.25
CA PRO A 321 -11.12 15.51 -18.63
C PRO A 321 -12.14 14.42 -18.26
N TYR A 322 -11.92 13.21 -18.80
CA TYR A 322 -12.76 12.03 -18.64
C TYR A 322 -11.94 10.84 -18.14
N TRP A 323 -12.56 10.02 -17.31
CA TRP A 323 -12.09 8.68 -16.98
C TRP A 323 -12.41 7.72 -18.12
N ALA A 324 -11.36 7.13 -18.70
CA ALA A 324 -11.44 6.15 -19.78
C ALA A 324 -10.30 5.11 -19.70
N PRO A 325 -10.40 3.98 -20.41
CA PRO A 325 -9.32 3.01 -20.52
C PRO A 325 -8.08 3.60 -21.18
N THR A 326 -6.89 3.19 -20.74
CA THR A 326 -5.64 3.60 -21.39
C THR A 326 -5.23 2.65 -22.50
N VAL A 327 -4.27 3.06 -23.32
CA VAL A 327 -3.64 2.18 -24.33
C VAL A 327 -2.93 0.95 -23.72
N ALA A 328 -2.66 0.94 -22.40
CA ALA A 328 -2.06 -0.21 -21.73
C ALA A 328 -3.01 -1.42 -21.65
N VAL A 329 -4.32 -1.21 -21.78
CA VAL A 329 -5.33 -2.28 -21.75
C VAL A 329 -5.09 -3.31 -22.85
N ASP A 330 -4.63 -2.89 -24.02
CA ASP A 330 -4.42 -3.80 -25.15
C ASP A 330 -3.26 -4.79 -24.86
N ARG A 331 -2.21 -4.32 -24.17
CA ARG A 331 -1.13 -5.19 -23.69
C ARG A 331 -1.61 -6.07 -22.55
N PHE A 332 -2.36 -5.52 -21.60
CA PHE A 332 -2.89 -6.26 -20.46
C PHE A 332 -3.80 -7.43 -20.90
N ALA A 333 -4.64 -7.20 -21.91
CA ALA A 333 -5.52 -8.24 -22.47
C ALA A 333 -4.74 -9.39 -23.13
N ALA A 334 -3.49 -9.16 -23.56
CA ALA A 334 -2.66 -10.19 -24.17
C ALA A 334 -1.97 -11.12 -23.15
N LEU A 335 -1.87 -10.70 -21.88
CA LEU A 335 -1.24 -11.45 -20.79
C LEU A 335 -2.09 -12.66 -20.36
N SER A 336 -1.44 -13.67 -19.78
CA SER A 336 -2.12 -14.79 -19.14
C SER A 336 -2.89 -14.35 -17.89
N THR A 337 -3.85 -15.16 -17.44
CA THR A 337 -4.64 -14.88 -16.22
C THR A 337 -3.76 -14.65 -14.99
N ALA A 338 -2.69 -15.44 -14.83
CA ALA A 338 -1.77 -15.31 -13.69
C ALA A 338 -0.92 -14.02 -13.76
N GLU A 339 -0.48 -13.61 -14.95
CA GLU A 339 0.23 -12.34 -15.14
C GLU A 339 -0.70 -11.14 -14.92
N ARG A 340 -1.93 -11.20 -15.42
CA ARG A 340 -2.96 -10.17 -15.17
C ARG A 340 -3.23 -10.03 -13.67
N TRP A 341 -3.37 -11.14 -12.96
CA TRP A 341 -3.52 -11.16 -11.51
C TRP A 341 -2.33 -10.53 -10.80
N GLN A 342 -1.10 -10.92 -11.15
CA GLN A 342 0.11 -10.42 -10.48
C GLN A 342 0.23 -8.90 -10.57
N LEU A 343 -0.10 -8.31 -11.73
CA LEU A 343 -0.15 -6.86 -11.90
C LEU A 343 -1.17 -6.22 -10.93
N LEU A 344 -2.42 -6.71 -10.93
CA LEU A 344 -3.49 -6.14 -10.10
C LEU A 344 -3.21 -6.28 -8.60
N ALA A 345 -2.73 -7.45 -8.18
CA ALA A 345 -2.37 -7.73 -6.79
C ALA A 345 -1.23 -6.82 -6.32
N THR A 346 -0.19 -6.64 -7.13
CA THR A 346 0.93 -5.73 -6.83
C THR A 346 0.46 -4.26 -6.78
N SER A 347 -0.36 -3.84 -7.75
CA SER A 347 -0.94 -2.50 -7.76
C SER A 347 -1.75 -2.20 -6.51
N TRP A 348 -2.49 -3.18 -5.97
CA TRP A 348 -3.24 -3.02 -4.73
C TRP A 348 -2.34 -2.97 -3.47
N LEU A 349 -1.26 -3.78 -3.42
CA LEU A 349 -0.30 -3.71 -2.31
C LEU A 349 0.32 -2.32 -2.16
N ASP A 350 0.53 -1.63 -3.28
CA ASP A 350 1.12 -0.28 -3.32
C ASP A 350 0.09 0.85 -3.42
N LEU A 351 -1.20 0.53 -3.48
CA LEU A 351 -2.29 1.48 -3.63
C LEU A 351 -2.36 2.44 -2.44
N PRO A 352 -2.14 3.75 -2.61
CA PRO A 352 -2.24 4.68 -1.48
C PRO A 352 -3.70 4.95 -1.06
N SER A 353 -4.69 4.61 -1.88
CA SER A 353 -6.11 4.82 -1.55
C SER A 353 -6.68 3.71 -0.65
N ARG A 354 -7.83 3.99 -0.02
CA ARG A 354 -8.60 3.08 0.84
C ARG A 354 -9.99 2.79 0.24
N PRO A 355 -10.10 1.89 -0.75
CA PRO A 355 -11.33 1.67 -1.51
C PRO A 355 -12.56 1.33 -0.64
N ALA A 356 -12.39 0.57 0.44
CA ALA A 356 -13.48 0.24 1.36
C ALA A 356 -14.19 1.46 2.00
N LEU A 357 -13.56 2.64 2.01
CA LEU A 357 -14.22 3.86 2.50
C LEU A 357 -15.22 4.45 1.50
N ILE A 358 -15.19 4.06 0.22
CA ILE A 358 -16.06 4.60 -0.83
C ILE A 358 -17.54 4.42 -0.42
N GLY A 359 -18.31 5.50 -0.51
CA GLY A 359 -19.72 5.52 -0.09
C GLY A 359 -19.94 5.82 1.40
N THR A 360 -18.91 5.73 2.24
CA THR A 360 -18.97 6.18 3.64
C THR A 360 -18.71 7.69 3.76
N ARG A 361 -18.83 8.25 4.98
CA ARG A 361 -18.59 9.69 5.24
C ARG A 361 -17.35 9.89 6.10
N GLY A 362 -16.54 10.88 5.72
CA GLY A 362 -15.39 11.32 6.49
C GLY A 362 -15.75 12.14 7.73
N PRO A 363 -14.73 12.54 8.53
CA PRO A 363 -14.94 13.34 9.74
C PRO A 363 -15.59 14.71 9.50
N ASP A 364 -15.48 15.27 8.29
CA ASP A 364 -16.14 16.50 7.86
C ASP A 364 -17.57 16.27 7.30
N ALA A 365 -18.10 15.06 7.51
CA ALA A 365 -19.39 14.57 7.01
C ALA A 365 -19.52 14.52 5.47
N LYS A 366 -18.43 14.71 4.72
CA LYS A 366 -18.43 14.56 3.27
C LYS A 366 -18.29 13.10 2.86
N PRO A 367 -18.94 12.66 1.77
CA PRO A 367 -18.80 11.31 1.28
C PRO A 367 -17.42 11.07 0.65
N TYR A 368 -16.88 9.87 0.84
CA TYR A 368 -15.74 9.39 0.08
C TYR A 368 -16.19 8.92 -1.31
N GLY A 369 -15.66 9.56 -2.35
CA GLY A 369 -15.92 9.20 -3.75
C GLY A 369 -14.80 8.33 -4.34
N ALA A 370 -15.14 7.50 -5.33
CA ALA A 370 -14.16 6.72 -6.08
C ALA A 370 -13.24 7.65 -6.89
N LEU A 371 -11.96 7.28 -6.98
CA LEU A 371 -10.88 7.96 -7.68
C LEU A 371 -10.59 9.37 -7.15
N THR A 372 -10.91 9.63 -5.88
CA THR A 372 -10.69 10.93 -5.23
C THR A 372 -9.49 10.92 -4.29
N ASP A 373 -8.81 12.07 -4.17
CA ASP A 373 -7.70 12.24 -3.22
C ASP A 373 -8.10 12.07 -1.76
N ALA A 374 -9.40 12.17 -1.43
CA ALA A 374 -9.91 11.96 -0.08
C ALA A 374 -9.65 10.53 0.45
N LEU A 375 -9.46 9.57 -0.46
CA LEU A 375 -9.12 8.19 -0.11
C LEU A 375 -7.64 7.99 0.21
N TYR A 376 -6.78 8.96 -0.14
CA TYR A 376 -5.33 8.84 -0.04
C TYR A 376 -4.87 8.68 1.42
N SER A 377 -4.02 7.69 1.65
CA SER A 377 -3.39 7.41 2.92
C SER A 377 -2.02 6.78 2.72
N THR A 378 -0.99 7.43 3.24
CA THR A 378 0.37 6.87 3.30
C THR A 378 0.45 5.59 4.15
N ALA A 379 -0.54 5.35 5.01
CA ALA A 379 -0.62 4.14 5.83
C ALA A 379 -1.23 2.94 5.09
N ALA A 380 -2.04 3.13 4.04
CA ALA A 380 -2.78 2.04 3.42
C ALA A 380 -1.88 0.91 2.86
N PRO A 381 -0.77 1.21 2.15
CA PRO A 381 0.18 0.17 1.71
C PRO A 381 0.85 -0.56 2.88
N LEU A 382 1.11 0.14 4.00
CA LEU A 382 1.72 -0.44 5.20
C LEU A 382 0.75 -1.36 5.92
N ASP A 383 -0.51 -0.96 6.03
CA ASP A 383 -1.57 -1.73 6.70
C ASP A 383 -1.83 -3.05 5.94
N ARG A 384 -1.86 -3.02 4.59
CA ARG A 384 -1.96 -4.23 3.73
C ARG A 384 -0.80 -5.19 3.94
N ARG A 385 0.44 -4.68 3.88
CA ARG A 385 1.64 -5.50 4.09
C ARG A 385 1.71 -6.07 5.50
N LEU A 386 1.32 -5.28 6.51
CA LEU A 386 1.29 -5.75 7.90
C LEU A 386 0.28 -6.90 8.06
N LEU A 387 -0.94 -6.77 7.51
CA LEU A 387 -1.93 -7.85 7.52
C LEU A 387 -1.36 -9.11 6.86
N LEU A 388 -0.95 -9.01 5.60
CA LEU A 388 -0.56 -10.19 4.84
C LEU A 388 0.72 -10.85 5.37
N SER A 389 1.71 -10.07 5.82
CA SER A 389 2.91 -10.63 6.47
C SER A 389 2.59 -11.28 7.82
N THR A 390 1.57 -10.82 8.54
CA THR A 390 1.07 -11.50 9.74
C THR A 390 0.41 -12.83 9.38
N LEU A 391 -0.40 -12.88 8.32
CA LEU A 391 -0.98 -14.14 7.84
C LEU A 391 0.08 -15.10 7.28
N ALA A 392 1.14 -14.58 6.67
CA ALA A 392 2.24 -15.40 6.14
C ALA A 392 3.02 -16.13 7.26
N GLN A 393 3.04 -15.59 8.47
CA GLN A 393 3.67 -16.23 9.64
C GLN A 393 2.83 -17.37 10.21
N LEU A 394 1.54 -17.46 9.86
CA LEU A 394 0.68 -18.56 10.28
C LEU A 394 0.94 -19.81 9.45
N PRO A 395 0.65 -21.02 9.99
CA PRO A 395 0.69 -22.25 9.20
C PRO A 395 -0.16 -22.14 7.92
N PRO A 396 0.27 -22.76 6.80
CA PRO A 396 -0.56 -22.83 5.60
C PRO A 396 -1.96 -23.39 5.91
N GLY A 397 -3.01 -22.78 5.34
CA GLY A 397 -4.40 -23.18 5.60
C GLY A 397 -5.02 -22.64 6.89
N ALA A 398 -4.28 -21.88 7.71
CA ALA A 398 -4.81 -21.26 8.92
C ALA A 398 -5.63 -19.99 8.57
N GLY A 399 -6.94 -20.05 8.82
CA GLY A 399 -7.89 -18.99 8.56
C GLY A 399 -8.11 -18.08 9.77
N VAL A 400 -8.29 -16.79 9.52
CA VAL A 400 -8.56 -15.77 10.55
C VAL A 400 -9.89 -15.07 10.33
N SER A 401 -10.45 -14.48 11.38
CA SER A 401 -11.54 -13.50 11.29
C SER A 401 -11.01 -12.08 11.51
N ALA A 402 -11.81 -11.06 11.18
CA ALA A 402 -11.45 -9.66 11.35
C ALA A 402 -11.14 -9.30 12.82
N VAL A 403 -11.84 -9.92 13.78
CA VAL A 403 -11.66 -9.65 15.22
C VAL A 403 -10.32 -10.20 15.72
N GLU A 404 -10.03 -11.48 15.46
CA GLU A 404 -8.78 -12.12 15.88
C GLU A 404 -7.56 -11.53 15.14
N ALA A 405 -7.70 -11.24 13.83
CA ALA A 405 -6.65 -10.56 13.08
C ALA A 405 -6.38 -9.15 13.62
N SER A 406 -7.44 -8.39 13.95
CA SER A 406 -7.31 -7.08 14.59
C SER A 406 -6.57 -7.17 15.92
N ALA A 407 -6.93 -8.11 16.80
CA ALA A 407 -6.26 -8.29 18.08
C ALA A 407 -4.76 -8.59 17.91
N ALA A 408 -4.39 -9.47 16.97
CA ALA A 408 -2.99 -9.79 16.68
C ALA A 408 -2.22 -8.61 16.08
N LEU A 409 -2.83 -7.86 15.15
CA LEU A 409 -2.22 -6.69 14.54
C LEU A 409 -2.02 -5.55 15.54
N ILE A 410 -3.00 -5.29 16.41
CA ILE A 410 -2.89 -4.30 17.49
C ILE A 410 -1.81 -4.71 18.49
N TRP A 411 -1.73 -6.00 18.85
CA TRP A 411 -0.65 -6.51 19.70
C TRP A 411 0.73 -6.30 19.05
N ARG A 412 0.86 -6.57 17.76
CA ARG A 412 2.11 -6.39 17.00
C ARG A 412 2.48 -4.92 16.76
N ARG A 413 1.50 -4.03 16.61
CA ARG A 413 1.68 -2.59 16.36
C ARG A 413 0.75 -1.74 17.24
N PRO A 414 1.01 -1.64 18.56
CA PRO A 414 0.08 -0.96 19.49
C PRO A 414 -0.15 0.52 19.18
N ARG A 415 0.83 1.20 18.59
CA ARG A 415 0.67 2.60 18.15
C ARG A 415 -0.38 2.79 17.07
N TRP A 416 -0.65 1.75 16.29
CA TRP A 416 -1.57 1.80 15.16
C TRP A 416 -2.98 1.33 15.55
N ALA A 417 -3.23 1.10 16.86
CA ALA A 417 -4.43 0.47 17.39
C ALA A 417 -5.75 1.03 16.82
N LYS A 418 -5.87 2.36 16.71
CA LYS A 418 -7.07 3.03 16.22
C LYS A 418 -7.45 2.65 14.78
N ARG A 419 -6.46 2.46 13.90
CA ARG A 419 -6.72 2.11 12.49
C ARG A 419 -6.69 0.60 12.22
N LEU A 420 -6.25 -0.20 13.19
CA LEU A 420 -6.21 -1.66 13.13
C LEU A 420 -7.40 -2.31 13.85
N GLN A 421 -8.49 -1.55 14.06
CA GLN A 421 -9.73 -2.05 14.66
C GLN A 421 -10.42 -3.09 13.74
N PRO A 422 -11.37 -3.90 14.26
CA PRO A 422 -11.98 -4.98 13.49
C PRO A 422 -12.62 -4.56 12.17
N GLY A 423 -13.28 -3.39 12.12
CA GLY A 423 -13.88 -2.86 10.88
C GLY A 423 -12.84 -2.68 9.76
N PRO A 424 -11.85 -1.77 9.92
CA PRO A 424 -10.79 -1.59 8.93
C PRO A 424 -10.00 -2.87 8.59
N VAL A 425 -9.78 -3.78 9.53
CA VAL A 425 -9.10 -5.06 9.26
C VAL A 425 -10.00 -5.99 8.44
N GLY A 426 -11.31 -6.01 8.72
CA GLY A 426 -12.31 -6.72 7.93
C GLY A 426 -12.36 -6.23 6.50
N ASP A 427 -12.31 -4.91 6.29
CA ASP A 427 -12.22 -4.30 4.96
C ASP A 427 -10.98 -4.77 4.19
N LEU A 428 -9.80 -4.77 4.85
CA LEU A 428 -8.56 -5.26 4.24
C LEU A 428 -8.61 -6.76 3.90
N LEU A 429 -9.22 -7.59 4.75
CA LEU A 429 -9.44 -9.02 4.49
C LEU A 429 -10.38 -9.23 3.31
N ALA A 430 -11.47 -8.44 3.21
CA ALA A 430 -12.40 -8.48 2.10
C ALA A 430 -11.72 -8.08 0.78
N GLU A 431 -10.98 -6.98 0.75
CA GLU A 431 -10.19 -6.55 -0.42
C GLU A 431 -9.16 -7.62 -0.81
N SER A 432 -8.44 -8.19 0.15
CA SER A 432 -7.45 -9.26 -0.08
C SER A 432 -8.09 -10.51 -0.67
N HIS A 433 -9.26 -10.91 -0.17
CA HIS A 433 -10.01 -12.04 -0.72
C HIS A 433 -10.44 -11.75 -2.15
N ALA A 434 -10.98 -10.56 -2.38
CA ALA A 434 -11.52 -10.16 -3.67
C ALA A 434 -10.45 -9.98 -4.77
N LEU A 435 -9.16 -9.94 -4.39
CA LEU A 435 -8.00 -9.99 -5.28
C LEU A 435 -7.34 -11.39 -5.38
N GLY A 436 -7.86 -12.41 -4.69
CA GLY A 436 -7.29 -13.75 -4.69
C GLY A 436 -6.00 -13.90 -3.88
N LEU A 437 -5.74 -12.99 -2.93
CA LEU A 437 -4.62 -13.13 -1.98
C LEU A 437 -5.00 -13.99 -0.77
N VAL A 438 -6.29 -13.99 -0.41
CA VAL A 438 -6.82 -14.74 0.74
C VAL A 438 -7.98 -15.63 0.28
N GLY A 439 -7.98 -16.89 0.70
CA GLY A 439 -9.05 -17.85 0.47
C GLY A 439 -9.48 -18.48 1.78
N ARG A 440 -10.78 -18.56 2.07
CA ARG A 440 -11.31 -19.14 3.33
C ARG A 440 -10.68 -18.53 4.62
N GLY A 441 -10.31 -17.25 4.57
CA GLY A 441 -9.67 -16.53 5.67
C GLY A 441 -8.16 -16.80 5.83
N ALA A 442 -7.55 -17.65 5.01
CA ALA A 442 -6.13 -17.97 5.03
C ALA A 442 -5.39 -17.36 3.82
N LEU A 443 -4.11 -17.04 4.00
CA LEU A 443 -3.26 -16.53 2.91
C LEU A 443 -2.97 -17.65 1.88
N SER A 444 -3.24 -17.38 0.60
CA SER A 444 -3.04 -18.32 -0.50
C SER A 444 -1.56 -18.54 -0.82
N THR A 445 -1.22 -19.66 -1.47
CA THR A 445 0.14 -19.94 -1.94
C THR A 445 0.66 -18.85 -2.89
N PRO A 446 -0.12 -18.36 -3.88
CA PRO A 446 0.29 -17.21 -4.69
C PRO A 446 0.47 -15.93 -3.86
N GLY A 447 -0.40 -15.68 -2.88
CA GLY A 447 -0.28 -14.54 -1.97
C GLY A 447 0.98 -14.58 -1.11
N ARG A 448 1.40 -15.77 -0.64
CA ARG A 448 2.67 -15.99 0.06
C ARG A 448 3.87 -15.69 -0.84
N ALA A 449 3.86 -16.22 -2.06
CA ALA A 449 4.92 -15.99 -3.03
C ALA A 449 5.06 -14.51 -3.44
N LEU A 450 3.95 -13.76 -3.47
CA LEU A 450 3.96 -12.32 -3.76
C LEU A 450 4.65 -11.48 -2.67
N LEU A 451 4.67 -11.95 -1.42
CA LEU A 451 5.25 -11.24 -0.27
C LEU A 451 6.71 -11.57 -0.01
N ASP A 452 7.24 -12.61 -0.67
CA ASP A 452 8.62 -13.02 -0.49
C ASP A 452 9.55 -12.02 -1.19
N GLU A 453 10.18 -11.14 -0.40
CA GLU A 453 11.11 -10.11 -0.89
C GLU A 453 12.35 -10.70 -1.60
N GLY A 454 12.64 -11.99 -1.40
CA GLY A 454 13.73 -12.71 -2.06
C GLY A 454 13.32 -13.44 -3.35
N ALA A 455 12.03 -13.54 -3.65
CA ALA A 455 11.52 -14.27 -4.81
C ALA A 455 11.31 -13.36 -6.03
N ASP A 456 11.54 -13.90 -7.22
CA ASP A 456 11.16 -13.24 -8.47
C ASP A 456 9.62 -13.18 -8.60
N SER A 457 9.10 -12.15 -9.26
CA SER A 457 7.67 -12.02 -9.57
C SER A 457 7.12 -13.24 -10.31
N GLN A 458 7.99 -13.96 -11.04
CA GLN A 458 7.66 -15.23 -11.69
C GLN A 458 7.18 -16.31 -10.71
N ALA A 459 7.69 -16.36 -9.49
CA ALA A 459 7.28 -17.35 -8.49
C ALA A 459 5.80 -17.22 -8.10
N ALA A 460 5.34 -15.97 -7.96
CA ALA A 460 3.93 -15.68 -7.69
C ALA A 460 3.04 -16.02 -8.90
N ILE A 461 3.50 -15.72 -10.11
CA ILE A 461 2.80 -16.05 -11.36
C ILE A 461 2.64 -17.57 -11.49
N ASP A 462 3.71 -18.34 -11.31
CA ASP A 462 3.69 -19.80 -11.40
C ASP A 462 2.80 -20.43 -10.32
N ALA A 463 2.79 -19.87 -9.11
CA ALA A 463 1.90 -20.31 -8.04
C ALA A 463 0.43 -20.07 -8.40
N MET A 464 0.08 -18.88 -8.93
CA MET A 464 -1.29 -18.59 -9.37
C MET A 464 -1.69 -19.46 -10.56
N ALA A 465 -0.79 -19.69 -11.52
CA ALA A 465 -1.04 -20.58 -12.65
C ALA A 465 -1.36 -22.02 -12.22
N ARG A 466 -0.76 -22.52 -11.13
CA ARG A 466 -1.08 -23.83 -10.55
C ARG A 466 -2.42 -23.85 -9.80
N ALA A 467 -2.78 -22.75 -9.14
CA ALA A 467 -4.04 -22.61 -8.40
C ALA A 467 -5.25 -22.50 -9.33
N LEU A 468 -5.08 -21.88 -10.51
CA LEU A 468 -6.14 -21.71 -11.49
C LEU A 468 -6.65 -23.06 -12.03
N PRO A 469 -7.97 -23.23 -12.23
CA PRO A 469 -8.51 -24.42 -12.86
C PRO A 469 -7.88 -24.64 -14.24
N ARG A 470 -7.54 -25.90 -14.56
CA ARG A 470 -6.96 -26.24 -15.86
C ARG A 470 -7.92 -25.85 -16.99
N PRO A 471 -7.46 -25.07 -17.99
CA PRO A 471 -8.30 -24.73 -19.12
C PRO A 471 -8.78 -25.98 -19.85
N ILE A 472 -10.06 -26.03 -20.14
CA ILE A 472 -10.70 -27.12 -20.88
C ILE A 472 -10.72 -26.79 -22.38
N ASP A 473 -10.66 -27.83 -23.19
CA ASP A 473 -10.73 -27.76 -24.65
C ASP A 473 -12.10 -28.15 -25.18
N TYR A 474 -13.16 -28.02 -24.37
CA TYR A 474 -14.49 -28.47 -24.75
C TYR A 474 -15.62 -27.64 -24.15
N PHE A 475 -16.80 -27.78 -24.74
CA PHE A 475 -18.07 -27.22 -24.27
C PHE A 475 -19.22 -28.21 -24.52
N LEU A 476 -20.42 -27.88 -24.05
CA LEU A 476 -21.63 -28.70 -24.19
C LEU A 476 -22.66 -27.91 -25.01
N VAL A 477 -23.06 -28.43 -26.17
CA VAL A 477 -24.11 -27.81 -27.00
C VAL A 477 -25.46 -28.46 -26.68
N GLN A 478 -26.46 -27.64 -26.40
CA GLN A 478 -27.84 -28.05 -26.10
C GLN A 478 -28.76 -27.85 -27.31
N ALA A 479 -29.91 -28.52 -27.31
CA ALA A 479 -30.84 -28.54 -28.45
C ALA A 479 -31.44 -27.18 -28.81
N ASP A 480 -31.48 -26.26 -27.84
CA ASP A 480 -31.98 -24.91 -27.99
C ASP A 480 -30.90 -23.91 -28.47
N LEU A 481 -29.73 -24.40 -28.94
CA LEU A 481 -28.58 -23.60 -29.39
C LEU A 481 -27.82 -22.88 -28.26
N THR A 482 -28.02 -23.33 -27.03
CA THR A 482 -27.26 -22.91 -25.87
C THR A 482 -25.96 -23.70 -25.77
N VAL A 483 -24.84 -23.03 -25.54
CA VAL A 483 -23.51 -23.63 -25.36
C VAL A 483 -23.07 -23.40 -23.92
N VAL A 484 -23.00 -24.47 -23.14
CA VAL A 484 -22.58 -24.46 -21.74
C VAL A 484 -21.10 -24.83 -21.63
N VAL A 485 -20.33 -23.97 -20.99
CA VAL A 485 -18.89 -24.13 -20.81
C VAL A 485 -18.63 -24.38 -19.31
N PRO A 486 -18.26 -25.60 -18.91
CA PRO A 486 -18.17 -26.00 -17.49
C PRO A 486 -16.91 -25.51 -16.76
N GLY A 487 -15.98 -24.85 -17.46
CA GLY A 487 -14.73 -24.35 -16.89
C GLY A 487 -14.05 -23.37 -17.85
N PRO A 488 -12.92 -22.76 -17.47
CA PRO A 488 -12.22 -21.80 -18.34
C PRO A 488 -11.79 -22.49 -19.64
N LEU A 489 -12.15 -21.94 -20.79
CA LEU A 489 -11.71 -22.48 -22.08
C LEU A 489 -10.22 -22.18 -22.30
N GLN A 490 -9.53 -23.05 -23.04
CA GLN A 490 -8.28 -22.68 -23.68
C GLN A 490 -8.47 -21.41 -24.52
N ARG A 491 -7.49 -20.48 -24.47
CA ARG A 491 -7.60 -19.15 -25.09
C ARG A 491 -8.06 -19.21 -26.54
N ASP A 492 -7.41 -20.03 -27.36
CA ASP A 492 -7.74 -20.17 -28.78
C ASP A 492 -9.20 -20.63 -28.97
N LEU A 493 -9.68 -21.55 -28.13
CA LEU A 493 -11.06 -22.03 -28.18
C LEU A 493 -12.06 -20.98 -27.70
N ALA A 494 -11.71 -20.18 -26.69
CA ALA A 494 -12.52 -19.07 -26.21
C ALA A 494 -12.69 -18.00 -27.30
N GLU A 495 -11.61 -17.62 -27.98
CA GLU A 495 -11.62 -16.67 -29.10
C GLU A 495 -12.45 -17.20 -30.28
N GLN A 496 -12.31 -18.49 -30.60
CA GLN A 496 -13.11 -19.13 -31.65
C GLN A 496 -14.59 -19.20 -31.30
N LEU A 497 -14.95 -19.51 -30.05
CA LEU A 497 -16.35 -19.56 -29.60
C LEU A 497 -16.95 -18.14 -29.57
N ALA A 498 -16.22 -17.14 -29.09
CA ALA A 498 -16.67 -15.75 -29.05
C ALA A 498 -16.92 -15.17 -30.46
N ALA A 499 -16.25 -15.68 -31.49
CA ALA A 499 -16.50 -15.27 -32.88
C ALA A 499 -17.86 -15.73 -33.42
N VAL A 500 -18.46 -16.79 -32.86
CA VAL A 500 -19.69 -17.43 -33.37
C VAL A 500 -20.82 -17.52 -32.33
N ALA A 501 -20.59 -17.06 -31.10
CA ALA A 501 -21.57 -17.08 -30.02
C ALA A 501 -21.40 -15.88 -29.07
N THR A 502 -22.49 -15.47 -28.42
CA THR A 502 -22.50 -14.37 -27.43
C THR A 502 -22.75 -14.91 -26.03
N VAL A 503 -22.11 -14.34 -25.00
CA VAL A 503 -22.36 -14.72 -23.61
C VAL A 503 -23.76 -14.28 -23.18
N GLU A 504 -24.57 -15.23 -22.67
CA GLU A 504 -25.91 -14.99 -22.14
C GLU A 504 -25.90 -14.92 -20.61
N SER A 505 -25.11 -15.77 -19.97
CA SER A 505 -24.94 -15.77 -18.51
C SER A 505 -23.52 -16.17 -18.11
N ALA A 506 -23.01 -15.54 -17.06
CA ALA A 506 -21.72 -15.84 -16.45
C ALA A 506 -21.95 -16.25 -14.99
N GLY A 507 -22.32 -17.53 -14.80
CA GLY A 507 -22.40 -18.17 -13.49
C GLY A 507 -21.26 -19.16 -13.27
N THR A 508 -21.49 -20.20 -12.46
CA THR A 508 -20.52 -21.30 -12.24
C THR A 508 -20.09 -22.00 -13.53
N ALA A 509 -20.93 -21.95 -14.57
CA ALA A 509 -20.60 -22.29 -15.94
C ALA A 509 -20.93 -21.08 -16.83
N MET A 510 -20.08 -20.81 -17.83
CA MET A 510 -20.35 -19.77 -18.82
C MET A 510 -21.36 -20.31 -19.83
N VAL A 511 -22.43 -19.55 -20.06
CA VAL A 511 -23.49 -19.92 -20.99
C VAL A 511 -23.44 -18.96 -22.17
N TYR A 512 -23.25 -19.51 -23.36
CA TYR A 512 -23.24 -18.78 -24.62
C TYR A 512 -24.48 -19.14 -25.44
N ARG A 513 -24.89 -18.21 -26.29
CA ARG A 513 -25.99 -18.39 -27.24
C ARG A 513 -25.45 -18.29 -28.67
N VAL A 514 -25.78 -19.28 -29.50
CA VAL A 514 -25.57 -19.21 -30.94
C VAL A 514 -26.86 -18.75 -31.62
N SER A 515 -26.76 -17.81 -32.54
CA SER A 515 -27.88 -17.29 -33.33
C SER A 515 -27.48 -17.08 -34.79
N GLU A 516 -28.47 -16.80 -35.64
CA GLU A 516 -28.21 -16.43 -37.03
C GLU A 516 -27.26 -15.21 -37.14
N GLN A 517 -27.42 -14.24 -36.24
CA GLN A 517 -26.62 -13.02 -36.22
C GLN A 517 -25.15 -13.31 -35.89
N THR A 518 -24.89 -14.21 -34.94
CA THR A 518 -23.51 -14.56 -34.56
C THR A 518 -22.82 -15.40 -35.63
N ILE A 519 -23.54 -16.27 -36.34
CA ILE A 519 -23.02 -17.03 -37.49
C ILE A 519 -22.71 -16.11 -38.67
N ARG A 520 -23.57 -15.12 -38.95
CA ARG A 520 -23.32 -14.10 -39.99
C ARG A 520 -22.07 -13.30 -39.65
N HIS A 521 -21.97 -12.80 -38.42
CA HIS A 521 -20.80 -12.07 -37.95
C HIS A 521 -19.51 -12.87 -38.15
N ALA A 522 -19.52 -14.17 -37.82
CA ALA A 522 -18.38 -15.06 -38.04
C ALA A 522 -17.97 -15.12 -39.53
N LEU A 523 -18.92 -15.20 -40.46
CA LEU A 523 -18.66 -15.18 -41.91
C LEU A 523 -18.07 -13.85 -42.39
N ASP A 524 -18.54 -12.74 -41.84
CA ASP A 524 -18.07 -11.38 -42.20
C ASP A 524 -16.62 -11.14 -41.75
N VAL A 525 -16.20 -11.73 -40.62
CA VAL A 525 -14.81 -11.71 -40.16
C VAL A 525 -13.95 -12.83 -40.78
N GLY A 526 -14.44 -13.47 -41.85
CA GLY A 526 -13.68 -14.41 -42.68
C GLY A 526 -13.64 -15.86 -42.19
N LYS A 527 -14.50 -16.26 -41.24
CA LYS A 527 -14.68 -17.68 -40.91
C LYS A 527 -15.54 -18.36 -41.97
N THR A 528 -15.32 -19.65 -42.23
CA THR A 528 -16.07 -20.39 -43.24
C THR A 528 -17.11 -21.31 -42.61
N ARG A 529 -18.09 -21.72 -43.42
CA ARG A 529 -19.05 -22.78 -43.09
C ARG A 529 -18.38 -24.03 -42.53
N ASP A 530 -17.37 -24.52 -43.24
CA ASP A 530 -16.68 -25.75 -42.90
C ASP A 530 -15.86 -25.58 -41.61
N TRP A 531 -15.31 -24.39 -41.36
CA TRP A 531 -14.64 -24.06 -40.10
C TRP A 531 -15.62 -24.10 -38.92
N MET A 532 -16.83 -23.56 -39.05
CA MET A 532 -17.83 -23.57 -37.97
C MET A 532 -18.29 -24.99 -37.64
N HIS A 533 -18.58 -25.81 -38.66
CA HIS A 533 -18.90 -27.23 -38.44
C HIS A 533 -17.75 -27.96 -37.75
N ALA A 534 -16.50 -27.72 -38.17
CA ALA A 534 -15.32 -28.32 -37.55
C ALA A 534 -15.14 -27.89 -36.08
N LEU A 535 -15.38 -26.62 -35.75
CA LEU A 535 -15.32 -26.10 -34.38
C LEU A 535 -16.26 -26.87 -33.45
N PHE A 536 -17.55 -26.91 -33.79
CA PHE A 536 -18.56 -27.56 -32.94
C PHE A 536 -18.37 -29.08 -32.89
N ALA A 537 -18.02 -29.72 -34.00
CA ALA A 537 -17.77 -31.16 -34.04
C ALA A 537 -16.55 -31.57 -33.21
N LYS A 538 -15.50 -30.76 -33.19
CA LYS A 538 -14.25 -31.06 -32.47
C LYS A 538 -14.37 -30.83 -30.96
N HIS A 539 -15.03 -29.75 -30.55
CA HIS A 539 -14.98 -29.26 -29.18
C HIS A 539 -16.28 -29.52 -28.37
N SER A 540 -17.39 -29.93 -29.00
CA SER A 540 -18.59 -30.32 -28.26
C SER A 540 -18.45 -31.72 -27.64
N LYS A 541 -18.71 -31.87 -26.33
CA LYS A 541 -18.84 -33.19 -25.67
C LYS A 541 -20.22 -33.80 -25.80
N THR A 542 -21.22 -33.01 -26.18
CA THR A 542 -22.55 -33.50 -26.56
C THR A 542 -22.66 -33.58 -28.09
N PRO A 543 -23.52 -34.46 -28.65
CA PRO A 543 -23.79 -34.47 -30.07
C PRO A 543 -24.25 -33.09 -30.55
N VAL A 544 -23.70 -32.61 -31.67
CA VAL A 544 -24.09 -31.32 -32.25
C VAL A 544 -25.56 -31.41 -32.70
N PRO A 545 -26.46 -30.54 -32.21
CA PRO A 545 -27.86 -30.57 -32.59
C PRO A 545 -28.03 -30.29 -34.08
N GLN A 546 -28.90 -31.07 -34.73
CA GLN A 546 -29.21 -30.91 -36.15
C GLN A 546 -29.67 -29.48 -36.51
N GLY A 547 -30.37 -28.81 -35.58
CA GLY A 547 -30.79 -27.41 -35.74
C GLY A 547 -29.62 -26.44 -35.92
N LEU A 548 -28.50 -26.67 -35.25
CA LEU A 548 -27.29 -25.84 -35.40
C LEU A 548 -26.64 -26.07 -36.77
N THR A 549 -26.56 -27.33 -37.21
CA THR A 549 -26.01 -27.69 -38.53
C THR A 549 -26.79 -27.02 -39.66
N TYR A 550 -28.12 -27.09 -39.61
CA TYR A 550 -28.97 -26.43 -40.61
C TYR A 550 -28.81 -24.91 -40.60
N LEU A 551 -28.73 -24.29 -39.42
CA LEU A 551 -28.56 -22.85 -39.31
C LEU A 551 -27.23 -22.38 -39.93
N ILE A 552 -26.13 -23.09 -39.70
CA ILE A 552 -24.82 -22.76 -40.29
C ILE A 552 -24.85 -22.85 -41.82
N ASP A 553 -25.39 -23.94 -42.37
CA ASP A 553 -25.42 -24.17 -43.82
C ASP A 553 -26.29 -23.13 -44.55
N ASP A 554 -27.44 -22.81 -43.96
CA ASP A 554 -28.40 -21.88 -44.53
C ASP A 554 -27.85 -20.44 -44.59
N VAL A 555 -27.19 -19.98 -43.52
CA VAL A 555 -26.57 -18.64 -43.49
C VAL A 555 -25.38 -18.56 -44.43
N ALA A 556 -24.52 -19.59 -44.47
CA ALA A 556 -23.33 -19.58 -45.34
C ALA A 556 -23.68 -19.60 -46.83
N ARG A 557 -24.72 -20.34 -47.26
CA ARG A 557 -25.15 -20.38 -48.67
C ARG A 557 -25.55 -19.01 -49.22
N ARG A 558 -26.02 -18.12 -48.34
CA ARG A 558 -26.49 -16.78 -48.70
C ARG A 558 -25.38 -15.72 -48.73
N HIS A 559 -24.14 -16.07 -48.37
CA HIS A 559 -22.99 -15.16 -48.25
C HIS A 559 -22.16 -15.10 -49.55
N GLY A 560 -21.86 -13.91 -50.10
CA GLY A 560 -20.79 -13.70 -51.12
C GLY A 560 -21.11 -13.73 -52.64
N GLN A 561 -22.29 -13.35 -53.13
CA GLN A 561 -22.70 -13.48 -54.55
C GLN A 561 -22.31 -12.31 -55.55
N LEU A 562 -21.40 -11.36 -55.26
CA LEU A 562 -21.12 -10.13 -56.08
C LEU A 562 -19.60 -9.78 -56.27
N ARG A 563 -19.20 -9.01 -57.32
CA ARG A 563 -17.80 -8.58 -57.70
C ARG A 563 -17.54 -7.05 -57.61
N ILE A 564 -16.25 -6.61 -57.58
CA ILE A 564 -15.78 -5.29 -57.04
C ILE A 564 -14.76 -4.56 -57.95
N GLY A 565 -14.74 -3.20 -57.96
CA GLY A 565 -13.71 -2.31 -58.54
C GLY A 565 -13.29 -1.17 -57.57
N MET A 566 -12.17 -0.46 -57.83
CA MET A 566 -11.56 0.49 -56.86
C MET A 566 -12.28 1.85 -56.80
N ALA A 567 -12.90 2.12 -55.66
CA ALA A 567 -13.37 3.42 -55.20
C ALA A 567 -13.09 3.53 -53.69
N ALA A 568 -12.68 4.70 -53.20
CA ALA A 568 -12.37 4.87 -51.78
C ALA A 568 -13.64 5.07 -50.94
N THR A 569 -14.66 5.70 -51.52
CA THR A 569 -15.98 5.92 -50.91
C THR A 569 -17.08 5.68 -51.94
N PHE A 570 -18.20 5.10 -51.53
CA PHE A 570 -19.44 5.10 -52.32
C PHE A 570 -20.55 5.77 -51.52
N VAL A 571 -21.52 6.35 -52.24
CA VAL A 571 -22.66 7.09 -51.68
C VAL A 571 -23.92 6.54 -52.31
N ARG A 572 -24.78 5.88 -51.53
CA ARG A 572 -26.09 5.42 -52.01
C ARG A 572 -27.21 6.32 -51.50
N CYS A 573 -28.24 6.52 -52.30
CA CYS A 573 -29.40 7.33 -51.96
C CYS A 573 -30.65 6.77 -52.65
N GLU A 574 -31.73 6.59 -51.89
CA GLU A 574 -32.98 6.00 -52.40
C GLU A 574 -33.75 6.92 -53.34
N ASP A 575 -33.55 8.25 -53.22
CA ASP A 575 -34.12 9.26 -54.11
C ASP A 575 -33.10 9.64 -55.20
N PRO A 576 -33.33 9.25 -56.47
CA PRO A 576 -32.41 9.58 -57.58
C PRO A 576 -32.29 11.08 -57.83
N VAL A 577 -33.33 11.87 -57.52
CA VAL A 577 -33.32 13.33 -57.69
C VAL A 577 -32.45 13.96 -56.60
N LEU A 578 -32.55 13.48 -55.36
CA LEU A 578 -31.71 13.92 -54.26
C LEU A 578 -30.23 13.57 -54.50
N LEU A 579 -29.93 12.38 -55.01
CA LEU A 579 -28.56 12.00 -55.37
C LEU A 579 -28.00 12.87 -56.49
N ALA A 580 -28.81 13.18 -57.52
CA ALA A 580 -28.40 14.05 -58.62
C ALA A 580 -28.14 15.49 -58.15
N GLN A 581 -28.93 15.99 -57.19
CA GLN A 581 -28.69 17.27 -56.52
C GLN A 581 -27.40 17.25 -55.69
N ALA A 582 -27.15 16.19 -54.93
CA ALA A 582 -25.95 16.03 -54.12
C ALA A 582 -24.67 15.96 -54.96
N VAL A 583 -24.70 15.25 -56.10
CA VAL A 583 -23.58 15.16 -57.05
C VAL A 583 -23.32 16.49 -57.77
N SER A 584 -24.35 17.33 -57.95
CA SER A 584 -24.24 18.63 -58.63
C SER A 584 -23.99 19.81 -57.68
N ALA A 585 -23.84 19.55 -56.37
CA ALA A 585 -23.67 20.60 -55.37
C ALA A 585 -22.24 21.19 -55.43
N PRO A 586 -22.07 22.52 -55.42
CA PRO A 586 -20.74 23.16 -55.53
C PRO A 586 -19.73 22.68 -54.48
N ALA A 587 -20.18 22.36 -53.27
CA ALA A 587 -19.32 21.87 -52.19
C ALA A 587 -18.77 20.45 -52.42
N THR A 588 -19.27 19.72 -53.42
CA THR A 588 -18.85 18.33 -53.73
C THR A 588 -17.89 18.21 -54.91
N GLU A 589 -17.59 19.31 -55.63
CA GLU A 589 -16.62 19.31 -56.73
C GLU A 589 -15.22 18.87 -56.27
N GLY A 590 -14.80 19.28 -55.07
CA GLY A 590 -13.49 18.95 -54.51
C GLY A 590 -13.29 17.47 -54.16
N VAL A 591 -14.38 16.71 -53.95
CA VAL A 591 -14.33 15.27 -53.61
C VAL A 591 -14.62 14.36 -54.80
N GLN A 592 -14.77 14.89 -56.01
CA GLN A 592 -14.95 14.11 -57.25
C GLN A 592 -16.05 13.04 -57.17
N LEU A 593 -17.22 13.40 -56.63
CA LEU A 593 -18.36 12.50 -56.48
C LEU A 593 -19.02 12.23 -57.86
N ARG A 594 -19.16 10.97 -58.27
CA ARG A 594 -19.75 10.58 -59.58
C ARG A 594 -20.74 9.42 -59.46
N ALA A 595 -21.82 9.40 -60.24
CA ALA A 595 -22.80 8.30 -60.22
C ALA A 595 -22.29 7.02 -60.92
N LEU A 596 -22.48 5.84 -60.30
CA LEU A 596 -22.33 4.50 -60.92
C LEU A 596 -23.67 3.84 -61.25
N ALA A 597 -24.74 4.24 -60.56
CA ALA A 597 -26.11 3.83 -60.81
C ALA A 597 -27.07 4.98 -60.42
N PRO A 598 -28.37 4.93 -60.78
CA PRO A 598 -29.34 6.01 -60.47
C PRO A 598 -29.44 6.36 -58.97
N THR A 599 -29.07 5.41 -58.10
CA THR A 599 -29.12 5.53 -56.64
C THR A 599 -27.75 5.31 -55.98
N VAL A 600 -26.67 5.23 -56.76
CA VAL A 600 -25.32 4.97 -56.23
C VAL A 600 -24.28 5.85 -56.94
N ALA A 601 -23.48 6.56 -56.15
CA ALA A 601 -22.32 7.31 -56.58
C ALA A 601 -21.04 6.77 -55.91
N VAL A 602 -19.89 7.10 -56.45
CA VAL A 602 -18.56 6.78 -55.91
C VAL A 602 -17.65 7.98 -55.96
N SER A 603 -16.67 7.99 -55.07
CA SER A 603 -15.61 8.99 -54.98
C SER A 603 -14.26 8.29 -54.69
N PRO A 604 -13.15 8.80 -55.25
CA PRO A 604 -11.81 8.38 -54.89
C PRO A 604 -11.32 9.00 -53.57
N ALA A 605 -12.04 9.95 -52.98
CA ALA A 605 -11.71 10.60 -51.71
C ALA A 605 -12.14 9.74 -50.50
N PRO A 606 -11.49 9.87 -49.32
CA PRO A 606 -11.82 9.09 -48.13
C PRO A 606 -13.17 9.48 -47.52
N ILE A 607 -13.81 8.52 -46.85
CA ILE A 607 -15.21 8.61 -46.40
C ILE A 607 -15.48 9.81 -45.48
N SER A 608 -14.51 10.21 -44.66
CA SER A 608 -14.61 11.36 -43.76
C SER A 608 -14.75 12.70 -44.50
N GLU A 609 -14.02 12.89 -45.60
CA GLU A 609 -14.05 14.12 -46.40
C GLU A 609 -15.36 14.23 -47.19
N VAL A 610 -15.85 13.11 -47.72
CA VAL A 610 -17.12 13.04 -48.46
C VAL A 610 -18.32 13.32 -47.54
N LEU A 611 -18.31 12.83 -46.29
CA LEU A 611 -19.35 13.14 -45.29
C LEU A 611 -19.39 14.62 -44.92
N VAL A 612 -18.23 15.26 -44.78
CA VAL A 612 -18.12 16.70 -44.46
C VAL A 612 -18.64 17.54 -45.63
N ALA A 613 -18.22 17.23 -46.87
CA ALA A 613 -18.65 17.95 -48.07
C ALA A 613 -20.18 17.88 -48.28
N LEU A 614 -20.78 16.70 -48.09
CA LEU A 614 -22.22 16.50 -48.24
C LEU A 614 -23.03 17.21 -47.12
N ARG A 615 -22.52 17.26 -45.88
CA ARG A 615 -23.15 18.05 -44.80
C ARG A 615 -23.07 19.55 -45.05
N ALA A 616 -21.94 20.04 -45.55
CA ALA A 616 -21.75 21.45 -45.90
C ALA A 616 -22.70 21.92 -47.02
N ALA A 617 -23.09 21.00 -47.91
CA ALA A 617 -24.11 21.22 -48.94
C ALA A 617 -25.56 21.10 -48.42
N GLY A 618 -25.77 20.84 -47.13
CA GLY A 618 -27.10 20.76 -46.51
C GLY A 618 -27.75 19.37 -46.55
N PHE A 619 -27.00 18.32 -46.95
CA PHE A 619 -27.49 16.94 -46.93
C PHE A 619 -27.17 16.23 -45.60
N ALA A 620 -27.89 15.14 -45.31
CA ALA A 620 -27.72 14.34 -44.08
C ALA A 620 -27.21 12.91 -44.38
N PRO A 621 -25.93 12.75 -44.79
CA PRO A 621 -25.38 11.44 -45.16
C PRO A 621 -25.02 10.59 -43.93
N ALA A 622 -25.15 9.27 -44.08
CA ALA A 622 -24.69 8.27 -43.12
C ALA A 622 -23.52 7.47 -43.71
N ALA A 623 -22.55 7.10 -42.87
CA ALA A 623 -21.37 6.34 -43.29
C ALA A 623 -21.72 4.86 -43.38
N GLU A 624 -21.25 4.18 -44.42
CA GLU A 624 -21.61 2.79 -44.69
C GLU A 624 -20.36 2.00 -45.01
N ASP A 625 -20.33 0.73 -44.60
CA ASP A 625 -19.10 -0.06 -44.65
C ASP A 625 -19.14 -0.82 -45.93
N SER A 626 -18.13 -1.68 -46.11
CA SER A 626 -18.14 -2.66 -47.18
C SER A 626 -19.39 -3.55 -47.17
N THR A 627 -20.24 -3.56 -46.13
CA THR A 627 -21.49 -4.32 -46.06
C THR A 627 -22.75 -3.50 -46.39
N GLY A 628 -22.64 -2.17 -46.57
CA GLY A 628 -23.80 -1.30 -46.83
C GLY A 628 -24.74 -1.12 -45.62
N ALA A 629 -24.45 -1.82 -44.51
CA ALA A 629 -24.85 -1.39 -43.20
C ALA A 629 -24.24 0.00 -42.99
N ILE A 630 -24.98 0.86 -42.30
CA ILE A 630 -24.34 2.04 -41.74
C ILE A 630 -23.22 1.49 -40.85
N VAL A 631 -21.94 1.59 -41.27
CA VAL A 631 -20.85 1.58 -40.28
C VAL A 631 -21.13 2.83 -39.54
N ASP A 632 -21.66 2.57 -38.41
CA ASP A 632 -20.83 2.74 -37.29
C ASP A 632 -19.29 2.68 -37.53
N VAL A 633 -18.72 3.81 -37.93
CA VAL A 633 -17.29 4.08 -37.83
C VAL A 633 -16.91 4.20 -36.34
N ARG A 634 -17.57 3.40 -35.46
CA ARG A 634 -17.42 3.47 -34.02
C ARG A 634 -15.95 3.22 -33.76
N PRO A 635 -15.41 3.99 -32.84
CA PRO A 635 -13.99 4.07 -32.65
C PRO A 635 -13.53 2.79 -31.97
N ARG A 636 -12.22 2.48 -32.03
CA ARG A 636 -11.61 1.74 -30.91
C ARG A 636 -12.05 2.47 -29.66
N GLY A 637 -12.91 1.85 -28.84
CA GLY A 637 -13.63 2.56 -27.79
C GLY A 637 -12.68 3.46 -27.00
N ALA A 638 -13.15 4.65 -26.68
CA ALA A 638 -12.33 5.80 -26.31
C ALA A 638 -11.12 5.42 -25.44
N ARG A 639 -9.92 5.81 -25.88
CA ARG A 639 -8.67 5.58 -25.15
C ARG A 639 -8.06 6.89 -24.71
N VAL A 640 -7.45 6.88 -23.54
CA VAL A 640 -6.54 7.95 -23.10
C VAL A 640 -5.09 7.48 -23.14
N ALA A 641 -4.16 8.41 -23.25
CA ALA A 641 -2.74 8.10 -23.09
C ALA A 641 -2.47 7.53 -21.70
N THR A 642 -1.62 6.51 -21.59
CA THR A 642 -1.19 6.00 -20.29
C THR A 642 -0.35 7.07 -19.59
N PRO A 643 -0.74 7.57 -18.41
CA PRO A 643 0.04 8.56 -17.69
C PRO A 643 1.44 8.01 -17.36
N GLN A 644 2.46 8.85 -17.41
CA GLN A 644 3.74 8.50 -16.80
C GLN A 644 3.56 8.46 -15.28
N GLN A 645 3.30 7.27 -14.74
CA GLN A 645 3.20 7.09 -13.30
C GLN A 645 4.55 7.47 -12.65
N ARG A 646 4.54 8.52 -11.82
CA ARG A 646 5.63 8.73 -10.87
C ARG A 646 5.59 7.55 -9.92
N ARG A 647 6.67 6.76 -9.88
CA ARG A 647 6.80 5.67 -8.92
C ARG A 647 6.45 6.22 -7.53
N PRO A 648 5.52 5.59 -6.78
CA PRO A 648 5.26 6.00 -5.42
C PRO A 648 6.59 6.01 -4.64
N TYR A 649 6.69 6.92 -3.68
CA TYR A 649 7.88 7.06 -2.85
C TYR A 649 8.23 5.70 -2.26
N ARG A 650 9.32 5.10 -2.74
CA ARG A 650 9.86 3.86 -2.20
C ARG A 650 10.69 4.25 -0.96
N PRO A 651 10.51 3.59 0.18
CA PRO A 651 11.41 3.79 1.31
C PRO A 651 12.85 3.62 0.85
N MET A 652 13.78 4.41 1.39
CA MET A 652 15.19 4.27 1.04
C MET A 652 15.62 2.82 1.31
N PRO A 653 16.31 2.17 0.36
CA PRO A 653 16.79 0.82 0.55
C PRO A 653 17.67 0.80 1.82
N ARG A 654 17.49 -0.24 2.63
CA ARG A 654 18.33 -0.46 3.80
C ARG A 654 19.79 -0.52 3.35
N PRO A 655 20.74 0.08 4.09
CA PRO A 655 22.15 -0.04 3.77
C PRO A 655 22.52 -1.51 3.64
N ASN A 656 23.22 -1.88 2.57
CA ASN A 656 23.69 -3.25 2.42
C ASN A 656 24.76 -3.57 3.48
N SER A 657 24.97 -4.86 3.76
CA SER A 657 25.90 -5.29 4.81
C SER A 657 27.32 -4.74 4.59
N GLU A 658 27.77 -4.62 3.34
CA GLU A 658 29.09 -4.06 3.01
C GLU A 658 29.22 -2.58 3.44
N SER A 659 28.21 -1.76 3.17
CA SER A 659 28.18 -0.36 3.62
C SER A 659 28.18 -0.25 5.14
N LEU A 660 27.43 -1.12 5.83
CA LEU A 660 27.39 -1.12 7.29
C LEU A 660 28.73 -1.55 7.90
N ASN A 661 29.40 -2.55 7.33
CA ASN A 661 30.75 -2.95 7.73
C ASN A 661 31.74 -1.79 7.60
N ALA A 662 31.68 -1.04 6.48
CA ALA A 662 32.53 0.14 6.29
C ALA A 662 32.27 1.24 7.32
N VAL A 663 31.00 1.50 7.66
CA VAL A 663 30.63 2.45 8.73
C VAL A 663 31.22 2.01 10.08
N VAL A 664 31.07 0.74 10.46
CA VAL A 664 31.58 0.22 11.73
C VAL A 664 33.11 0.26 11.79
N ALA A 665 33.80 -0.07 10.70
CA ALA A 665 35.26 0.05 10.63
C ALA A 665 35.75 1.49 10.88
N VAL A 666 35.03 2.50 10.34
CA VAL A 666 35.32 3.92 10.62
C VAL A 666 35.08 4.24 12.10
N LEU A 667 33.95 3.79 12.68
CA LEU A 667 33.65 3.99 14.09
C LEU A 667 34.74 3.42 15.00
N ARG A 668 35.22 2.19 14.72
CA ARG A 668 36.30 1.55 15.46
C ARG A 668 37.62 2.27 15.34
N LYS A 669 37.98 2.68 14.13
CA LYS A 669 39.23 3.43 13.89
C LYS A 669 39.26 4.75 14.67
N VAL A 670 38.11 5.43 14.77
CA VAL A 670 37.98 6.67 15.54
C VAL A 670 38.01 6.42 17.05
N THR A 671 37.42 5.31 17.53
CA THR A 671 37.41 4.94 18.95
C THR A 671 38.75 4.38 19.45
N ALA A 672 39.47 3.62 18.63
CA ALA A 672 40.78 3.04 18.98
C ALA A 672 41.94 4.04 18.93
N ALA A 673 41.73 5.22 18.34
CA ALA A 673 42.75 6.27 18.33
C ALA A 673 42.95 6.81 19.75
N PRO A 674 44.20 6.92 20.26
CA PRO A 674 44.49 7.28 21.63
C PRO A 674 44.23 8.78 21.86
N PHE A 675 42.98 9.13 22.11
CA PHE A 675 42.59 10.47 22.53
C PHE A 675 42.06 10.40 23.95
N GLY A 676 43.00 10.23 24.89
CA GLY A 676 42.74 10.45 26.29
C GLY A 676 42.21 11.87 26.50
N ASN A 677 41.33 12.02 27.48
CA ASN A 677 40.68 13.25 27.92
C ASN A 677 41.67 14.29 28.53
N ASN A 678 42.92 14.34 28.06
CA ASN A 678 43.90 15.31 28.50
C ASN A 678 43.62 16.62 27.77
N ARG A 679 43.10 17.62 28.49
CA ARG A 679 43.28 19.02 28.12
C ARG A 679 44.78 19.23 27.86
N ALA A 680 45.17 19.34 26.60
CA ALA A 680 46.51 19.73 26.24
C ALA A 680 46.80 21.09 26.88
N ASP A 681 47.98 21.26 27.48
CA ASP A 681 48.41 22.54 28.05
C ASP A 681 48.24 23.64 26.97
N PRO A 682 47.49 24.73 27.25
CA PRO A 682 47.27 25.81 26.29
C PRO A 682 48.56 26.39 25.73
N ALA A 683 49.65 26.41 26.50
CA ALA A 683 50.95 26.89 26.05
C ALA A 683 51.58 25.94 25.01
N VAL A 684 51.48 24.63 25.24
CA VAL A 684 51.98 23.59 24.33
C VAL A 684 51.15 23.55 23.04
N THR A 685 49.83 23.64 23.18
CA THR A 685 48.89 23.71 22.03
C THR A 685 49.20 24.91 21.14
N MET A 686 49.41 26.09 21.73
CA MET A 686 49.77 27.29 20.98
C MET A 686 51.13 27.13 20.28
N ALA A 687 52.13 26.57 20.96
CA ALA A 687 53.45 26.34 20.39
C ALA A 687 53.42 25.38 19.19
N LEU A 688 52.64 24.28 19.28
CA LEU A 688 52.46 23.32 18.18
C LEU A 688 51.76 23.95 16.98
N LEU A 689 50.69 24.72 17.21
CA LEU A 689 49.96 25.40 16.13
C LEU A 689 50.83 26.46 15.44
N GLN A 690 51.60 27.24 16.20
CA GLN A 690 52.52 28.25 15.65
C GLN A 690 53.68 27.63 14.88
N ARG A 691 54.22 26.51 15.37
CA ARG A 691 55.26 25.75 14.70
C ARG A 691 54.76 25.19 13.38
N ALA A 692 53.62 24.49 13.38
CA ALA A 692 53.03 23.94 12.17
C ALA A 692 52.65 25.02 11.14
N ALA A 693 52.21 26.20 11.58
CA ALA A 693 51.95 27.32 10.67
C ALA A 693 53.24 27.88 10.01
N ARG A 694 54.40 27.75 10.66
CA ARG A 694 55.70 28.13 10.09
C ARG A 694 56.28 27.04 9.19
N GLU A 695 56.16 25.79 9.61
CA GLU A 695 56.71 24.61 8.92
C GLU A 695 55.77 24.12 7.80
N GLN A 696 54.56 24.66 7.71
CA GLN A 696 53.48 24.26 6.78
C GLN A 696 53.03 22.80 6.95
N ASP A 697 53.18 22.27 8.16
CA ASP A 697 52.80 20.89 8.49
C ASP A 697 51.30 20.73 8.65
N THR A 698 50.80 19.55 8.29
CA THR A 698 49.38 19.22 8.46
C THR A 698 49.16 18.60 9.84
N LEU A 699 48.12 19.07 10.52
CA LEU A 699 47.76 18.66 11.87
C LEU A 699 46.38 18.02 11.92
N VAL A 700 46.19 17.09 12.84
CA VAL A 700 44.88 16.62 13.27
C VAL A 700 44.51 17.35 14.56
N ILE A 701 43.42 18.12 14.52
CA ILE A 701 42.88 18.82 15.69
C ILE A 701 41.57 18.20 16.14
N GLY A 702 41.40 18.03 17.45
CA GLY A 702 40.09 17.87 18.07
C GLY A 702 39.47 19.24 18.30
N TYR A 703 38.24 19.46 17.84
CA TYR A 703 37.56 20.76 17.90
C TYR A 703 36.12 20.61 18.38
N LEU A 704 35.77 21.39 19.40
CA LEU A 704 34.40 21.51 19.89
C LEU A 704 33.67 22.62 19.13
N ASP A 705 32.55 22.32 18.47
CA ASP A 705 31.76 23.35 17.79
C ASP A 705 30.91 24.19 18.76
N ALA A 706 30.17 25.17 18.23
CA ALA A 706 29.31 26.04 19.05
C ALA A 706 28.14 25.31 19.72
N ALA A 707 27.78 24.12 19.25
CA ALA A 707 26.75 23.25 19.83
C ALA A 707 27.34 22.24 20.83
N GLY A 708 28.65 22.30 21.12
CA GLY A 708 29.32 21.40 22.05
C GLY A 708 29.68 20.04 21.47
N VAL A 709 29.56 19.86 20.15
CA VAL A 709 29.89 18.60 19.46
C VAL A 709 31.39 18.54 19.20
N ALA A 710 32.04 17.50 19.71
CA ALA A 710 33.45 17.24 19.44
C ALA A 710 33.62 16.63 18.03
N THR A 711 34.44 17.26 17.20
CA THR A 711 34.78 16.81 15.85
C THR A 711 36.29 16.75 15.68
N GLN A 712 36.79 15.83 14.85
CA GLN A 712 38.20 15.81 14.45
C GLN A 712 38.34 16.44 13.06
N ARG A 713 39.41 17.21 12.87
CA ARG A 713 39.68 17.87 11.60
C ARG A 713 41.15 17.78 11.25
N VAL A 714 41.41 17.45 9.99
CA VAL A 714 42.75 17.55 9.40
C VAL A 714 42.86 18.96 8.85
N VAL A 715 43.79 19.75 9.40
CA VAL A 715 43.97 21.15 9.06
C VAL A 715 45.41 21.45 8.74
N SER A 716 45.64 22.30 7.75
CA SER A 716 46.96 22.87 7.45
C SER A 716 46.97 24.32 7.98
N PRO A 717 47.61 24.59 9.15
CA PRO A 717 47.67 25.91 9.75
C PRO A 717 48.32 26.94 8.83
N ILE A 718 47.73 28.13 8.74
CA ILE A 718 48.27 29.23 7.92
C ILE A 718 48.70 30.38 8.82
N THR A 719 47.81 30.82 9.73
CA THR A 719 48.16 31.85 10.71
C THR A 719 47.49 31.58 12.06
N VAL A 720 48.19 31.99 13.12
CA VAL A 720 47.70 31.93 14.50
C VAL A 720 47.76 33.34 15.07
N ARG A 721 46.60 33.97 15.33
CA ARG A 721 46.51 35.34 15.86
C ARG A 721 45.32 35.48 16.81
N GLY A 722 45.48 36.23 17.91
CA GLY A 722 44.36 36.63 18.77
C GLY A 722 43.56 35.48 19.37
N GLY A 723 44.16 34.30 19.61
CA GLY A 723 43.43 33.13 20.10
C GLY A 723 42.62 32.38 19.04
N GLN A 724 42.83 32.68 17.75
CA GLN A 724 42.25 32.00 16.61
C GLN A 724 43.33 31.40 15.70
N LEU A 725 43.01 30.25 15.12
CA LEU A 725 43.78 29.54 14.11
C LEU A 725 43.03 29.65 12.79
N THR A 726 43.63 30.27 11.78
CA THR A 726 43.16 30.20 10.40
C THR A 726 43.90 29.06 9.70
N ALA A 727 43.17 28.06 9.22
CA ALA A 727 43.74 26.88 8.59
C ALA A 727 42.89 26.39 7.42
N PHE A 728 43.53 25.69 6.48
CA PHE A 728 42.83 24.99 5.41
C PHE A 728 42.30 23.66 5.95
N ASP A 729 40.99 23.43 5.93
CA ASP A 729 40.35 22.21 6.42
C ASP A 729 40.18 21.21 5.28
N SER A 730 40.98 20.15 5.27
CA SER A 730 41.01 19.15 4.21
C SER A 730 39.67 18.41 4.05
N ALA A 731 38.89 18.28 5.12
CA ALA A 731 37.58 17.61 5.07
C ALA A 731 36.48 18.48 4.43
N SER A 732 36.63 19.81 4.45
CA SER A 732 35.66 20.73 3.84
C SER A 732 36.18 21.51 2.63
N GLY A 733 37.46 21.31 2.25
CA GLY A 733 38.08 21.88 1.05
C GLY A 733 38.17 23.41 1.06
N ARG A 734 38.12 24.05 2.24
CA ARG A 734 38.07 25.51 2.37
C ARG A 734 38.84 26.01 3.59
N LEU A 735 39.19 27.29 3.55
CA LEU A 735 39.75 28.02 4.68
C LEU A 735 38.71 28.24 5.78
N ARG A 736 39.11 28.02 7.03
CA ARG A 736 38.26 28.21 8.21
C ARG A 736 39.06 28.75 9.39
N ASP A 737 38.35 29.48 10.24
CA ASP A 737 38.86 29.94 11.52
C ASP A 737 38.39 29.03 12.66
N PHE A 738 39.33 28.68 13.53
CA PHE A 738 39.13 27.82 14.70
C PHE A 738 39.49 28.60 15.95
N ALA A 739 38.56 28.66 16.90
CA ALA A 739 38.86 29.26 18.21
C ALA A 739 39.75 28.31 19.02
N ILE A 740 40.93 28.75 19.42
CA ILE A 740 41.96 27.87 20.02
C ILE A 740 41.49 27.29 21.36
N HIS A 741 40.70 28.05 22.15
CA HIS A 741 40.13 27.55 23.41
C HIS A 741 39.10 26.41 23.22
N ARG A 742 38.66 26.15 21.98
CA ARG A 742 37.78 25.03 21.60
C ARG A 742 38.56 23.87 20.98
N ILE A 743 39.86 24.02 20.79
CA ILE A 743 40.73 22.94 20.35
C ILE A 743 41.03 22.07 21.58
N THR A 744 40.61 20.81 21.52
CA THR A 744 40.72 19.86 22.62
C THR A 744 41.96 18.97 22.50
N SER A 745 42.51 18.83 21.30
CA SER A 745 43.76 18.11 21.03
C SER A 745 44.42 18.61 19.74
N VAL A 746 45.74 18.46 19.64
CA VAL A 746 46.54 18.75 18.45
C VAL A 746 47.59 17.67 18.29
N VAL A 747 47.63 17.00 17.14
CA VAL A 747 48.61 15.96 16.81
C VAL A 747 49.12 16.20 15.39
N SER A 748 50.38 15.86 15.12
CA SER A 748 50.92 15.83 13.75
C SER A 748 50.17 14.80 12.91
N ALA A 749 49.81 15.13 11.67
CA ALA A 749 49.22 14.15 10.75
C ALA A 749 50.22 13.06 10.33
N ASP A 750 51.52 13.40 10.32
CA ASP A 750 52.64 12.49 10.10
C ASP A 750 53.23 12.12 11.47
N GLY A 751 52.85 10.95 12.01
CA GLY A 751 53.20 10.53 13.36
C GLY A 751 54.71 10.32 13.59
N ARG A 752 55.39 11.34 14.11
CA ARG A 752 56.69 11.23 14.78
C ARG A 752 56.61 11.69 16.21
#